data_AF-A0A9Q1N4X8-F1
#
_entry.id   AF-A0A9Q1N4X8-F1
#
_cell.length_a   1.000
_cell.length_b   1.000
_cell.length_c   1.000
_cell.angle_alpha   90.00
_cell.angle_beta   90.00
_cell.angle_gamma   90.00
#
_symmetry.space_group_name_H-M   'P 1'
#
loop_
_entity.id
_entity.type
_entity.pdbx_description
1 polymer ?
#
loop_
_entity_poly.entity_id
_entity_poly.type
_entity_poly.pdbx_seq_one_letter_code
_entity_poly.pdbx_strand_id
1 'polypeptide(L)'
;MAITISANAWTSAGHAINQVYDMLYMMGRDDIAVGVGGEGGILPNATILPDVGGYLPIIEQGNDTSGYCRYRQTIPMGLGGRLDIDSNYGFRKSFLPQGKRQYSPLRQPTAQQVMIKTISSGPTVVFLIGSHTNFALFLLSNPHLKKNVEHIYIMGGGVRSQNPTGCCPKNSTSSCQPQQCGDHGNIFTNYTSNPYAEFNFFMDSFASYQVIHSGIPVTLVPLDATNTIPITEKFFETFEKNQLTYEARYCFKSLKIARDTWFDDQFYTSYFMWDSFMSGIAASIMRKQHNHQGENEFAEMEYINITVVTSNMPYGISDGSNPFFDGRTTPKFNLERNGVHSGHVQTKLRDPFCIVKNGRGRCQDGYTKEVAGPGGVPVLVAVRAKPNRNASSLLDKEFFASFLDVLNQRENAGIFNFSTQFPYFREELHKPDFRGKHLGKNVVFDMDMSAGDFIALIYLLKLPVEEINLKAITVSPTGWANAATIDSVYDLLHMMGRDDIPVGLGDVFAMNQSDPIFSAVGDCKYNKVIPQGSGGFLDSDTLYGLSRSLPRSPRRYTAENSVKFGAPRDTDHPELRQPLALEVWESVVKSLDPGSKVTILTNGPLTNIAKIVLAGKNMTNAIQDIIVVGGHINHGNTDKGNVINIPSNRFAELNMFLDPLAAKIVLSSELNITLIPLGIQRKVSAFPTILKRLHLTRKTPETIFVKRLLSRLQHLQKTHPRYQHMDIFLGEILGAVVLAGDYSVLKSTYDVENIKVTASRYESEDGQITIDEKQGKSVEVLENLDHLAYYDVFANRLSDEKQSAVVGSFDEQRRLWSTPSK
;
A
#
# COMPACT_ATOMS: atom_id res chain seq x y z
N MET A 1 -20.43 -11.70 -14.27
CA MET A 1 -19.01 -11.30 -14.16
C MET A 1 -18.77 -10.72 -12.77
N ALA A 2 -17.60 -10.97 -12.20
CA ALA A 2 -17.20 -10.41 -10.92
C ALA A 2 -15.68 -10.22 -10.89
N ILE A 3 -15.19 -9.34 -10.00
CA ILE A 3 -13.76 -9.06 -9.81
C ILE A 3 -13.43 -9.34 -8.34
N THR A 4 -12.29 -9.99 -8.10
CA THR A 4 -11.74 -10.11 -6.75
C THR A 4 -10.32 -9.59 -6.71
N ILE A 5 -10.00 -8.78 -5.73
CA ILE A 5 -8.69 -8.18 -5.54
C ILE A 5 -7.90 -9.01 -4.52
N SER A 6 -6.72 -9.47 -4.92
CA SER A 6 -5.70 -10.00 -4.02
C SER A 6 -4.74 -8.86 -3.67
N ALA A 7 -4.63 -8.52 -2.39
CA ALA A 7 -3.70 -7.50 -1.90
C ALA A 7 -2.33 -8.10 -1.51
N ASN A 8 -2.15 -9.40 -1.77
CA ASN A 8 -0.92 -10.13 -1.54
C ASN A 8 0.09 -10.02 -2.69
N ALA A 9 0.19 -8.87 -3.35
CA ALA A 9 1.07 -8.66 -4.51
C ALA A 9 1.42 -7.18 -4.75
N TRP A 10 1.18 -6.65 -5.95
CA TRP A 10 1.65 -5.33 -6.39
C TRP A 10 0.80 -4.14 -5.97
N THR A 11 -0.29 -4.36 -5.23
CA THR A 11 -1.21 -3.29 -4.80
C THR A 11 -1.71 -3.49 -3.38
N SER A 12 -2.04 -2.39 -2.71
CA SER A 12 -2.69 -2.34 -1.42
C SER A 12 -4.21 -2.28 -1.58
N ALA A 13 -4.93 -3.02 -0.74
CA ALA A 13 -6.36 -3.27 -0.87
C ALA A 13 -7.21 -1.98 -0.94
N GLY A 14 -6.91 -1.01 -0.07
CA GLY A 14 -7.65 0.25 0.04
C GLY A 14 -7.54 1.16 -1.18
N HIS A 15 -6.39 1.14 -1.84
CA HIS A 15 -6.18 1.94 -3.06
C HIS A 15 -6.73 1.23 -4.30
N ALA A 16 -6.48 -0.07 -4.44
CA ALA A 16 -6.95 -0.90 -5.55
C ALA A 16 -8.47 -0.84 -5.73
N ILE A 17 -9.23 -0.91 -4.64
CA ILE A 17 -10.69 -0.97 -4.73
C ILE A 17 -11.29 0.30 -5.32
N ASN A 18 -10.77 1.46 -4.94
CA ASN A 18 -11.25 2.73 -5.45
C ASN A 18 -10.90 2.88 -6.94
N GLN A 19 -9.72 2.40 -7.35
CA GLN A 19 -9.34 2.37 -8.76
C GLN A 19 -10.26 1.48 -9.60
N VAL A 20 -10.56 0.27 -9.14
CA VAL A 20 -11.50 -0.63 -9.83
C VAL A 20 -12.89 -0.01 -9.93
N TYR A 21 -13.38 0.65 -8.87
CA TYR A 21 -14.67 1.35 -8.93
C TYR A 21 -14.70 2.50 -9.94
N ASP A 22 -13.64 3.31 -10.00
CA ASP A 22 -13.59 4.42 -10.96
C ASP A 22 -13.47 3.91 -12.41
N MET A 23 -12.75 2.81 -12.65
CA MET A 23 -12.68 2.15 -13.96
C MET A 23 -14.03 1.52 -14.38
N LEU A 24 -14.70 0.81 -13.46
CA LEU A 24 -16.02 0.24 -13.74
C LEU A 24 -17.05 1.34 -14.00
N TYR A 25 -16.98 2.44 -13.25
CA TYR A 25 -17.85 3.59 -13.49
C TYR A 25 -17.61 4.20 -14.87
N MET A 26 -16.36 4.41 -15.28
CA MET A 26 -16.01 4.85 -16.65
C MET A 26 -16.66 3.98 -17.72
N MET A 27 -16.60 2.65 -17.54
CA MET A 27 -17.19 1.68 -18.48
C MET A 27 -18.70 1.50 -18.34
N GLY A 28 -19.36 2.18 -17.39
CA GLY A 28 -20.78 1.98 -17.07
C GLY A 28 -21.11 0.58 -16.55
N ARG A 29 -20.15 -0.07 -15.90
CA ARG A 29 -20.21 -1.46 -15.41
C ARG A 29 -20.27 -1.56 -13.89
N ASP A 30 -21.00 -0.65 -13.26
CA ASP A 30 -21.25 -0.67 -11.82
C ASP A 30 -22.05 -1.92 -11.37
N ASP A 31 -22.62 -2.68 -12.30
CA ASP A 31 -23.24 -4.00 -12.08
C ASP A 31 -22.24 -5.07 -11.64
N ILE A 32 -20.96 -4.92 -11.98
CA ILE A 32 -19.93 -5.91 -11.67
C ILE A 32 -19.60 -5.87 -10.17
N ALA A 33 -19.81 -7.01 -9.50
CA ALA A 33 -19.44 -7.20 -8.11
C ALA A 33 -17.91 -7.17 -7.94
N VAL A 34 -17.44 -6.48 -6.91
CA VAL A 34 -16.02 -6.39 -6.56
C VAL A 34 -15.84 -6.88 -5.12
N GLY A 35 -15.00 -7.88 -4.93
CA GLY A 35 -14.61 -8.40 -3.62
C GLY A 35 -13.15 -8.06 -3.32
N VAL A 36 -12.83 -7.73 -2.07
CA VAL A 36 -11.45 -7.46 -1.65
C VAL A 36 -11.07 -8.39 -0.51
N GLY A 37 -9.93 -9.07 -0.63
CA GLY A 37 -9.36 -9.93 0.41
C GLY A 37 -10.39 -10.79 1.15
N GLY A 38 -10.22 -10.91 2.45
CA GLY A 38 -11.13 -11.64 3.32
C GLY A 38 -10.67 -11.57 4.77
N GLU A 39 -11.64 -11.51 5.66
CA GLU A 39 -11.41 -11.32 7.08
C GLU A 39 -11.19 -12.64 7.82
N GLY A 40 -11.72 -13.77 7.35
CA GLY A 40 -11.47 -15.08 7.97
C GLY A 40 -9.98 -15.43 8.10
N GLY A 41 -9.69 -16.37 9.00
CA GLY A 41 -8.35 -16.89 9.24
C GLY A 41 -8.25 -18.40 9.00
N ILE A 42 -7.02 -18.91 9.09
CA ILE A 42 -6.72 -20.34 9.10
C ILE A 42 -6.24 -20.73 10.50
N LEU A 43 -7.04 -21.54 11.18
CA LEU A 43 -6.74 -21.99 12.54
C LEU A 43 -5.48 -22.89 12.58
N PRO A 44 -4.87 -23.08 13.76
CA PRO A 44 -3.72 -23.96 13.90
C PRO A 44 -3.96 -25.38 13.40
N ASN A 45 -5.19 -25.90 13.49
CA ASN A 45 -5.55 -27.23 12.97
C ASN A 45 -5.88 -27.26 11.46
N ALA A 46 -5.54 -26.19 10.72
CA ALA A 46 -5.83 -25.99 9.29
C ALA A 46 -7.32 -25.85 8.94
N THR A 47 -8.21 -25.64 9.91
CA THR A 47 -9.60 -25.26 9.63
C THR A 47 -9.60 -23.86 9.02
N ILE A 48 -10.13 -23.77 7.80
CA ILE A 48 -10.31 -22.50 7.11
C ILE A 48 -11.64 -21.89 7.57
N LEU A 49 -11.59 -20.71 8.17
CA LEU A 49 -12.79 -19.99 8.61
C LEU A 49 -13.49 -19.31 7.42
N PRO A 50 -14.81 -19.06 7.51
CA PRO A 50 -15.52 -18.29 6.50
C PRO A 50 -14.86 -16.95 6.21
N ASP A 51 -15.01 -16.48 4.97
CA ASP A 51 -14.50 -15.18 4.53
C ASP A 51 -12.97 -15.02 4.59
N VAL A 52 -12.18 -16.10 4.64
CA VAL A 52 -10.70 -16.02 4.58
C VAL A 52 -10.22 -15.40 3.26
N GLY A 53 -9.19 -14.56 3.25
CA GLY A 53 -8.77 -13.98 1.97
C GLY A 53 -7.36 -13.43 1.86
N GLY A 54 -7.03 -13.11 0.60
CA GLY A 54 -5.70 -12.90 0.02
C GLY A 54 -5.01 -11.62 0.43
N TYR A 55 -4.93 -11.39 1.74
CA TYR A 55 -4.03 -10.43 2.35
C TYR A 55 -2.67 -11.00 2.71
N LEU A 56 -2.56 -12.32 2.88
CA LEU A 56 -1.33 -13.02 3.24
C LEU A 56 -1.29 -14.34 2.45
N PRO A 57 -0.10 -14.88 2.14
CA PRO A 57 -0.02 -16.21 1.54
C PRO A 57 -0.56 -17.26 2.50
N ILE A 58 -1.13 -18.35 1.98
CA ILE A 58 -1.73 -19.42 2.81
C ILE A 58 -0.78 -19.93 3.90
N ILE A 59 0.53 -19.95 3.62
CA ILE A 59 1.54 -20.40 4.57
C ILE A 59 1.74 -19.48 5.78
N GLU A 60 1.55 -18.17 5.61
CA GLU A 60 1.63 -17.16 6.69
C GLU A 60 0.28 -16.87 7.32
N GLN A 61 -0.81 -17.39 6.76
CA GLN A 61 -2.16 -17.04 7.21
C GLN A 61 -2.47 -17.64 8.59
N GLY A 62 -2.75 -16.73 9.54
CA GLY A 62 -3.17 -17.01 10.90
C GLY A 62 -4.66 -16.77 11.11
N ASN A 63 -5.06 -16.43 12.34
CA ASN A 63 -6.47 -16.20 12.71
C ASN A 63 -6.99 -14.79 12.36
N ASP A 64 -6.11 -13.93 11.84
CA ASP A 64 -6.41 -12.57 11.42
C ASP A 64 -5.57 -12.19 10.19
N THR A 65 -5.58 -10.91 9.83
CA THR A 65 -4.89 -10.37 8.64
C THR A 65 -3.56 -9.69 8.98
N SER A 66 -3.07 -9.80 10.21
CA SER A 66 -1.73 -9.41 10.61
C SER A 66 -0.75 -10.56 10.37
N GLY A 67 0.49 -10.24 10.00
CA GLY A 67 1.46 -11.29 9.65
C GLY A 67 2.64 -10.79 8.84
N TYR A 68 3.64 -11.67 8.72
CA TYR A 68 4.85 -11.37 7.98
C TYR A 68 4.59 -11.27 6.46
N CYS A 69 5.46 -10.53 5.80
CA CYS A 69 5.40 -10.24 4.37
C CYS A 69 6.43 -11.05 3.55
N ARG A 70 6.90 -12.19 4.05
CA ARG A 70 7.92 -13.09 3.46
C ARG A 70 8.14 -12.93 1.95
N TYR A 71 7.13 -13.24 1.14
CA TYR A 71 7.23 -13.20 -0.33
C TYR A 71 7.08 -11.78 -0.88
N ARG A 72 6.17 -11.01 -0.29
CA ARG A 72 5.90 -9.62 -0.66
C ARG A 72 7.09 -8.68 -0.47
N GLN A 73 8.05 -9.01 0.40
CA GLN A 73 9.32 -8.26 0.54
C GLN A 73 10.03 -8.09 -0.80
N THR A 74 9.79 -8.96 -1.78
CA THR A 74 10.37 -8.86 -3.13
C THR A 74 9.77 -7.75 -3.99
N ILE A 75 8.68 -7.12 -3.57
CA ILE A 75 8.05 -6.02 -4.31
C ILE A 75 8.51 -4.69 -3.70
N PRO A 76 9.06 -3.77 -4.51
CA PRO A 76 9.42 -2.45 -4.02
C PRO A 76 8.22 -1.74 -3.38
N MET A 77 8.42 -1.12 -2.22
CA MET A 77 7.33 -0.43 -1.49
C MET A 77 7.16 1.04 -1.93
N GLY A 78 8.26 1.70 -2.27
CA GLY A 78 8.29 3.10 -2.68
C GLY A 78 8.21 3.30 -4.21
N LEU A 79 8.98 4.27 -4.71
CA LEU A 79 9.09 4.60 -6.13
C LEU A 79 9.49 3.36 -6.96
N GLY A 80 8.88 3.19 -8.13
CA GLY A 80 9.04 2.00 -8.99
C GLY A 80 8.32 0.75 -8.46
N GLY A 81 7.41 0.93 -7.51
CA GLY A 81 6.81 -0.15 -6.71
C GLY A 81 5.33 0.08 -6.38
N ARG A 82 4.92 -0.38 -5.20
CA ARG A 82 3.52 -0.31 -4.74
C ARG A 82 2.97 1.11 -4.68
N LEU A 83 3.76 2.10 -4.25
CA LEU A 83 3.34 3.50 -4.24
C LEU A 83 2.86 3.97 -5.61
N ASP A 84 3.62 3.63 -6.65
CA ASP A 84 3.31 3.98 -8.04
C ASP A 84 2.02 3.30 -8.48
N ILE A 85 1.86 2.01 -8.22
CA ILE A 85 0.66 1.24 -8.60
C ILE A 85 -0.58 1.72 -7.85
N ASP A 86 -0.47 1.93 -6.53
CA ASP A 86 -1.58 2.31 -5.65
C ASP A 86 -2.11 3.72 -5.97
N SER A 87 -1.21 4.63 -6.33
CA SER A 87 -1.57 5.97 -6.78
C SER A 87 -1.93 6.01 -8.28
N ASN A 88 -1.44 5.03 -9.05
CA ASN A 88 -1.21 5.10 -10.51
C ASN A 88 -0.76 6.52 -10.91
N TYR A 89 0.30 6.96 -10.23
CA TYR A 89 0.95 8.25 -10.32
C TYR A 89 0.02 9.47 -10.19
N GLY A 90 -1.01 9.34 -9.35
CA GLY A 90 -2.02 10.37 -9.10
C GLY A 90 -2.92 10.68 -10.29
N PHE A 91 -2.57 10.18 -11.47
CA PHE A 91 -3.25 10.39 -12.74
C PHE A 91 -4.68 9.83 -12.71
N ARG A 92 -4.93 8.79 -11.89
CA ARG A 92 -6.28 8.30 -11.61
C ARG A 92 -7.22 9.45 -11.22
N LYS A 93 -6.79 10.36 -10.34
CA LYS A 93 -7.63 11.45 -9.82
C LYS A 93 -7.91 12.56 -10.84
N SER A 94 -7.01 12.80 -11.81
CA SER A 94 -7.26 13.76 -12.91
C SER A 94 -7.99 13.15 -14.10
N PHE A 95 -7.96 11.83 -14.25
CA PHE A 95 -8.46 11.18 -15.46
C PHE A 95 -9.72 10.34 -15.23
N LEU A 96 -9.78 9.51 -14.20
CA LEU A 96 -10.95 8.65 -14.05
C LEU A 96 -12.13 9.42 -13.44
N PRO A 97 -13.35 9.24 -13.99
CA PRO A 97 -14.56 9.79 -13.40
C PRO A 97 -14.82 9.17 -12.02
N GLN A 98 -15.53 9.89 -11.16
CA GLN A 98 -15.88 9.38 -9.83
C GLN A 98 -17.34 8.91 -9.78
N GLY A 99 -17.54 7.61 -9.58
CA GLY A 99 -18.86 7.01 -9.36
C GLY A 99 -19.34 7.10 -7.91
N LYS A 100 -20.59 6.67 -7.67
CA LYS A 100 -21.19 6.63 -6.31
C LYS A 100 -20.65 5.47 -5.45
N ARG A 101 -20.09 4.43 -6.06
CA ARG A 101 -19.48 3.31 -5.34
C ARG A 101 -18.24 3.78 -4.58
N GLN A 102 -18.08 3.25 -3.38
CA GLN A 102 -16.92 3.50 -2.53
C GLN A 102 -16.74 2.35 -1.56
N TYR A 103 -15.52 2.18 -1.07
CA TYR A 103 -15.27 1.31 0.07
C TYR A 103 -16.07 1.75 1.30
N SER A 104 -16.55 0.78 2.07
CA SER A 104 -17.15 1.01 3.39
C SER A 104 -16.83 -0.17 4.30
N PRO A 105 -16.26 0.09 5.49
CA PRO A 105 -15.97 -0.97 6.47
C PRO A 105 -17.22 -1.80 6.77
N LEU A 106 -17.05 -3.11 6.97
CA LEU A 106 -18.10 -4.12 7.23
C LEU A 106 -19.17 -4.28 6.12
N ARG A 107 -19.17 -3.44 5.08
CA ARG A 107 -20.13 -3.50 3.96
C ARG A 107 -19.48 -3.92 2.65
N GLN A 108 -18.17 -3.74 2.54
CA GLN A 108 -17.42 -4.17 1.38
C GLN A 108 -17.45 -5.71 1.30
N PRO A 109 -17.95 -6.30 0.19
CA PRO A 109 -17.90 -7.73 0.01
C PRO A 109 -16.46 -8.27 0.04
N THR A 110 -16.28 -9.42 0.66
CA THR A 110 -15.01 -10.16 0.62
C THR A 110 -14.82 -10.83 -0.74
N ALA A 111 -13.58 -11.18 -1.09
CA ALA A 111 -13.32 -11.97 -2.29
C ALA A 111 -14.08 -13.30 -2.26
N GLN A 112 -14.16 -13.96 -1.10
CA GLN A 112 -14.89 -15.23 -0.94
C GLN A 112 -16.38 -15.08 -1.19
N GLN A 113 -17.03 -14.07 -0.60
CA GLN A 113 -18.46 -13.81 -0.82
C GLN A 113 -18.77 -13.62 -2.30
N VAL A 114 -17.93 -12.86 -3.00
CA VAL A 114 -18.09 -12.58 -4.42
C VAL A 114 -17.88 -13.84 -5.27
N MET A 115 -16.84 -14.64 -5.00
CA MET A 115 -16.60 -15.90 -5.70
C MET A 115 -17.73 -16.92 -5.44
N ILE A 116 -18.12 -17.13 -4.18
CA ILE A 116 -19.20 -18.06 -3.81
C ILE A 116 -20.49 -17.68 -4.52
N LYS A 117 -20.90 -16.41 -4.43
CA LYS A 117 -22.13 -15.93 -5.09
C LYS A 117 -22.07 -16.12 -6.61
N THR A 118 -20.94 -15.78 -7.24
CA THR A 118 -20.80 -15.84 -8.70
C THR A 118 -20.77 -17.29 -9.18
N ILE A 119 -19.89 -18.12 -8.62
CA ILE A 119 -19.65 -19.50 -9.07
C ILE A 119 -20.83 -20.41 -8.71
N SER A 120 -21.54 -20.16 -7.60
CA SER A 120 -22.77 -20.92 -7.29
C SER A 120 -23.93 -20.63 -8.25
N SER A 121 -23.92 -19.49 -8.95
CA SER A 121 -24.98 -19.09 -9.87
C SER A 121 -24.96 -19.84 -11.21
N GLY A 122 -23.84 -20.51 -11.55
CA GLY A 122 -23.74 -21.30 -12.77
C GLY A 122 -22.31 -21.52 -13.24
N PRO A 123 -22.14 -22.16 -14.40
CA PRO A 123 -20.84 -22.39 -15.01
C PRO A 123 -20.07 -21.07 -15.18
N THR A 124 -18.81 -21.06 -14.75
CA THR A 124 -17.99 -19.86 -14.63
C THR A 124 -16.58 -20.13 -15.13
N VAL A 125 -16.06 -19.22 -15.97
CA VAL A 125 -14.65 -19.14 -16.33
C VAL A 125 -13.93 -18.19 -15.37
N VAL A 126 -12.75 -18.57 -14.91
CA VAL A 126 -11.96 -17.82 -13.92
C VAL A 126 -10.67 -17.33 -14.55
N PHE A 127 -10.39 -16.03 -14.41
CA PHE A 127 -9.12 -15.41 -14.83
C PHE A 127 -8.29 -15.09 -13.58
N LEU A 128 -7.04 -15.54 -13.57
CA LEU A 128 -6.08 -15.29 -12.51
C LEU A 128 -4.89 -14.50 -13.08
N ILE A 129 -4.86 -13.20 -12.79
CA ILE A 129 -3.81 -12.24 -13.21
C ILE A 129 -3.03 -11.66 -12.02
N GLY A 130 -3.26 -12.22 -10.84
CA GLY A 130 -2.57 -11.85 -9.60
C GLY A 130 -2.30 -13.10 -8.78
N SER A 131 -1.86 -12.94 -7.53
CA SER A 131 -1.60 -14.10 -6.68
C SER A 131 -2.84 -15.01 -6.54
N HIS A 132 -2.61 -16.32 -6.58
CA HIS A 132 -3.68 -17.32 -6.61
C HIS A 132 -4.38 -17.53 -5.26
N THR A 133 -3.95 -16.82 -4.22
CA THR A 133 -4.38 -16.99 -2.82
C THR A 133 -5.90 -17.01 -2.67
N ASN A 134 -6.61 -16.01 -3.19
CA ASN A 134 -8.07 -15.93 -3.07
C ASN A 134 -8.75 -17.19 -3.63
N PHE A 135 -8.38 -17.58 -4.85
CA PHE A 135 -9.02 -18.68 -5.56
C PHE A 135 -8.65 -20.05 -4.98
N ALA A 136 -7.40 -20.24 -4.54
CA ALA A 136 -6.99 -21.45 -3.82
C ALA A 136 -7.78 -21.62 -2.51
N LEU A 137 -7.94 -20.55 -1.72
CA LEU A 137 -8.76 -20.56 -0.51
C LEU A 137 -10.23 -20.90 -0.82
N PHE A 138 -10.77 -20.37 -1.92
CA PHE A 138 -12.11 -20.71 -2.39
C PHE A 138 -12.24 -22.20 -2.69
N LEU A 139 -11.30 -22.78 -3.44
CA LEU A 139 -11.28 -24.20 -3.80
C LEU A 139 -11.17 -25.11 -2.57
N LEU A 140 -10.30 -24.75 -1.61
CA LEU A 140 -10.10 -25.50 -0.38
C LEU A 140 -11.34 -25.46 0.53
N SER A 141 -12.01 -24.31 0.60
CA SER A 141 -13.16 -24.11 1.50
C SER A 141 -14.49 -24.55 0.89
N ASN A 142 -14.60 -24.53 -0.45
CA ASN A 142 -15.83 -24.80 -1.19
C ASN A 142 -15.62 -25.86 -2.29
N PRO A 143 -15.12 -27.07 -1.96
CA PRO A 143 -14.79 -28.09 -2.97
C PRO A 143 -16.01 -28.52 -3.79
N HIS A 144 -17.23 -28.44 -3.22
CA HIS A 144 -18.48 -28.77 -3.90
C HIS A 144 -18.85 -27.78 -5.03
N LEU A 145 -18.30 -26.56 -5.02
CA LEU A 145 -18.52 -25.54 -6.07
C LEU A 145 -17.49 -25.63 -7.20
N LYS A 146 -16.42 -26.41 -7.03
CA LYS A 146 -15.38 -26.63 -8.06
C LYS A 146 -15.99 -27.06 -9.40
N LYS A 147 -17.04 -27.89 -9.37
CA LYS A 147 -17.75 -28.39 -10.56
C LYS A 147 -18.39 -27.30 -11.43
N ASN A 148 -18.61 -26.10 -10.87
CA ASN A 148 -19.16 -24.97 -11.61
C ASN A 148 -18.06 -24.13 -12.27
N VAL A 149 -16.78 -24.43 -12.05
CA VAL A 149 -15.68 -23.76 -12.73
C VAL A 149 -15.36 -24.54 -14.00
N GLU A 150 -15.63 -23.94 -15.16
CA GLU A 150 -15.43 -24.60 -16.46
C GLU A 150 -13.96 -24.61 -16.86
N HIS A 151 -13.28 -23.48 -16.64
CA HIS A 151 -11.90 -23.28 -17.10
C HIS A 151 -11.21 -22.21 -16.27
N ILE A 152 -9.90 -22.35 -16.08
CA ILE A 152 -9.04 -21.36 -15.42
C ILE A 152 -8.00 -20.85 -16.43
N TYR A 153 -7.95 -19.54 -16.63
CA TYR A 153 -6.91 -18.87 -17.40
C TYR A 153 -5.96 -18.15 -16.46
N ILE A 154 -4.66 -18.40 -16.59
CA ILE A 154 -3.64 -17.91 -15.67
C ILE A 154 -2.61 -17.09 -16.43
N MET A 155 -2.33 -15.88 -15.96
CA MET A 155 -1.07 -15.19 -16.26
C MET A 155 -0.11 -15.43 -15.10
N GLY A 156 1.02 -16.08 -15.39
CA GLY A 156 2.08 -16.28 -14.41
C GLY A 156 2.89 -17.54 -14.66
N GLY A 157 3.90 -17.76 -13.82
CA GLY A 157 4.83 -18.87 -13.97
C GLY A 157 5.81 -18.71 -15.13
N GLY A 158 6.82 -19.58 -15.18
CA GLY A 158 7.78 -19.67 -16.27
C GLY A 158 8.27 -21.10 -16.40
N VAL A 159 7.89 -21.78 -17.48
CA VAL A 159 8.03 -23.24 -17.64
C VAL A 159 9.38 -23.59 -18.26
N ARG A 160 9.65 -23.01 -19.42
CA ARG A 160 10.87 -23.11 -20.23
C ARG A 160 11.39 -21.72 -20.61
N SER A 161 10.89 -20.67 -19.95
CA SER A 161 11.22 -19.28 -20.23
C SER A 161 12.73 -19.05 -20.23
N GLN A 162 13.25 -18.63 -21.37
CA GLN A 162 14.61 -18.14 -21.55
C GLN A 162 14.47 -16.64 -21.77
N ASN A 163 14.81 -15.83 -20.77
CA ASN A 163 14.69 -14.39 -20.92
C ASN A 163 15.78 -13.90 -21.92
N PRO A 164 15.42 -13.35 -23.10
CA PRO A 164 16.41 -12.91 -24.08
C PRO A 164 17.09 -11.58 -23.70
N THR A 165 16.52 -10.80 -22.77
CA THR A 165 17.00 -9.47 -22.39
C THR A 165 16.96 -9.32 -20.87
N GLY A 166 18.14 -9.36 -20.25
CA GLY A 166 18.28 -9.20 -18.81
C GLY A 166 17.58 -7.92 -18.33
N CYS A 167 16.95 -7.96 -17.15
CA CYS A 167 16.15 -6.86 -16.61
C CYS A 167 16.95 -5.57 -16.36
N CYS A 168 18.27 -5.59 -16.54
CA CYS A 168 19.18 -4.51 -16.21
C CYS A 168 20.23 -4.32 -17.32
N PRO A 169 20.53 -3.08 -17.72
CA PRO A 169 21.47 -2.80 -18.80
C PRO A 169 22.88 -3.26 -18.46
N LYS A 170 23.68 -3.67 -19.47
CA LYS A 170 25.11 -4.01 -19.36
C LYS A 170 25.96 -2.99 -18.58
N ASN A 171 25.54 -1.72 -18.53
CA ASN A 171 26.28 -0.62 -17.91
C ASN A 171 25.56 0.02 -16.69
N SER A 172 24.62 -0.69 -16.04
CA SER A 172 23.96 -0.18 -14.81
C SER A 172 24.96 0.00 -13.66
N THR A 173 25.08 1.22 -13.13
CA THR A 173 26.13 1.60 -12.17
C THR A 173 25.72 1.68 -10.71
N SER A 174 24.45 1.48 -10.30
CA SER A 174 24.10 1.81 -8.90
C SER A 174 23.00 1.01 -8.18
N SER A 175 22.20 0.14 -8.80
CA SER A 175 21.19 -0.63 -8.02
C SER A 175 20.82 -2.02 -8.55
N CYS A 176 21.08 -2.30 -9.83
CA CYS A 176 20.84 -3.62 -10.40
C CYS A 176 22.07 -4.11 -11.17
N GLN A 177 22.51 -5.36 -10.94
CA GLN A 177 23.64 -5.89 -11.69
C GLN A 177 23.19 -6.43 -13.06
N PRO A 178 23.89 -6.07 -14.15
CA PRO A 178 23.50 -6.39 -15.53
C PRO A 178 23.31 -7.88 -15.91
N GLN A 179 23.65 -8.80 -15.02
CA GLN A 179 23.62 -10.25 -15.23
C GLN A 179 22.58 -10.96 -14.36
N GLN A 180 21.75 -10.22 -13.61
CA GLN A 180 20.85 -10.76 -12.57
C GLN A 180 19.43 -11.12 -13.06
N CYS A 181 19.26 -11.41 -14.35
CA CYS A 181 18.02 -11.98 -14.87
C CYS A 181 18.32 -13.00 -15.96
N GLY A 182 17.74 -14.18 -15.82
CA GLY A 182 18.00 -15.32 -16.68
C GLY A 182 18.04 -16.59 -15.85
N ASP A 183 16.88 -17.16 -15.56
CA ASP A 183 16.43 -18.46 -16.09
C ASP A 183 15.03 -18.72 -15.52
N HIS A 184 14.04 -18.87 -16.39
CA HIS A 184 12.63 -19.16 -16.09
C HIS A 184 11.82 -18.05 -15.38
N GLY A 185 12.36 -17.32 -14.39
CA GLY A 185 11.61 -16.34 -13.56
C GLY A 185 11.81 -14.85 -13.85
N ASN A 186 11.07 -13.98 -13.13
CA ASN A 186 11.14 -12.50 -13.25
C ASN A 186 11.28 -11.73 -11.91
N ILE A 187 11.54 -12.40 -10.78
CA ILE A 187 11.68 -11.76 -9.46
C ILE A 187 13.07 -11.14 -9.29
N PHE A 188 13.29 -10.02 -9.98
CA PHE A 188 14.60 -9.36 -10.09
C PHE A 188 15.19 -8.94 -8.73
N THR A 189 14.37 -8.54 -7.76
CA THR A 189 14.81 -8.10 -6.43
C THR A 189 15.41 -9.23 -5.57
N ASN A 190 15.05 -10.47 -5.87
CA ASN A 190 15.33 -11.66 -5.08
C ASN A 190 16.11 -12.74 -5.86
N TYR A 191 16.67 -12.38 -7.02
CA TYR A 191 17.34 -13.31 -7.94
C TYR A 191 18.42 -14.17 -7.27
N THR A 192 19.17 -13.60 -6.30
CA THR A 192 20.24 -14.31 -5.57
C THR A 192 19.74 -15.47 -4.70
N SER A 193 18.45 -15.49 -4.36
CA SER A 193 17.83 -16.51 -3.52
C SER A 193 16.88 -17.39 -4.35
N ASN A 194 16.03 -16.78 -5.18
CA ASN A 194 15.07 -17.49 -6.03
C ASN A 194 14.96 -16.84 -7.42
N PRO A 195 15.67 -17.37 -8.42
CA PRO A 195 15.67 -16.86 -9.79
C PRO A 195 14.62 -17.52 -10.71
N TYR A 196 13.94 -18.58 -10.26
CA TYR A 196 13.15 -19.46 -11.11
C TYR A 196 11.68 -19.06 -11.20
N ALA A 197 11.20 -18.30 -10.23
CA ALA A 197 9.78 -18.05 -10.08
C ALA A 197 9.35 -16.74 -10.71
N GLU A 198 8.06 -16.70 -11.03
CA GLU A 198 7.35 -15.51 -11.47
C GLU A 198 6.58 -14.92 -10.27
N PHE A 199 6.41 -13.59 -10.24
CA PHE A 199 5.78 -12.88 -9.11
C PHE A 199 4.43 -13.46 -8.66
N ASN A 200 3.45 -13.66 -9.55
CA ASN A 200 2.12 -14.17 -9.18
C ASN A 200 2.19 -15.55 -8.52
N PHE A 201 3.06 -16.44 -9.02
CA PHE A 201 3.26 -17.76 -8.44
C PHE A 201 4.04 -17.71 -7.13
N PHE A 202 5.09 -16.89 -7.04
CA PHE A 202 5.93 -16.76 -5.85
C PHE A 202 5.23 -16.09 -4.68
N MET A 203 4.33 -15.13 -4.94
CA MET A 203 3.56 -14.47 -3.88
C MET A 203 2.77 -15.47 -3.02
N ASP A 204 2.38 -16.61 -3.58
CA ASP A 204 1.78 -17.73 -2.85
C ASP A 204 1.96 -19.06 -3.62
N SER A 205 3.13 -19.67 -3.43
CA SER A 205 3.51 -20.91 -4.10
C SER A 205 2.57 -22.07 -3.81
N PHE A 206 2.08 -22.17 -2.57
CA PHE A 206 1.15 -23.22 -2.17
C PHE A 206 -0.24 -23.00 -2.80
N ALA A 207 -0.75 -21.77 -2.82
CA ALA A 207 -1.99 -21.47 -3.52
C ALA A 207 -1.89 -21.81 -5.01
N SER A 208 -0.78 -21.47 -5.65
CA SER A 208 -0.55 -21.77 -7.07
C SER A 208 -0.53 -23.27 -7.34
N TYR A 209 0.10 -24.05 -6.46
CA TYR A 209 0.03 -25.50 -6.51
C TYR A 209 -1.42 -26.01 -6.39
N GLN A 210 -2.19 -25.51 -5.42
CA GLN A 210 -3.59 -25.90 -5.22
C GLN A 210 -4.47 -25.60 -6.45
N VAL A 211 -4.26 -24.47 -7.11
CA VAL A 211 -5.01 -24.11 -8.33
C VAL A 211 -4.66 -25.06 -9.48
N ILE A 212 -3.37 -25.26 -9.78
CA ILE A 212 -2.92 -26.14 -10.87
C ILE A 212 -3.36 -27.59 -10.64
N HIS A 213 -3.31 -28.09 -9.40
CA HIS A 213 -3.68 -29.46 -9.04
C HIS A 213 -5.17 -29.64 -8.69
N SER A 214 -5.96 -28.57 -8.73
CA SER A 214 -7.42 -28.71 -8.68
C SER A 214 -7.83 -29.24 -10.05
N GLY A 215 -8.10 -30.51 -10.35
CA GLY A 215 -8.43 -30.97 -11.73
C GLY A 215 -9.57 -30.30 -12.55
N ILE A 216 -9.61 -28.97 -12.67
CA ILE A 216 -10.32 -28.09 -13.59
C ILE A 216 -9.36 -27.84 -14.76
N PRO A 217 -9.83 -27.75 -16.02
CA PRO A 217 -8.99 -27.36 -17.15
C PRO A 217 -8.29 -26.02 -16.93
N VAL A 218 -6.97 -25.99 -17.18
CA VAL A 218 -6.14 -24.80 -17.05
C VAL A 218 -5.53 -24.43 -18.40
N THR A 219 -5.56 -23.14 -18.73
CA THR A 219 -4.69 -22.53 -19.73
C THR A 219 -3.72 -21.58 -19.05
N LEU A 220 -2.42 -21.84 -19.23
CA LEU A 220 -1.34 -21.04 -18.68
C LEU A 220 -0.77 -20.12 -19.76
N VAL A 221 -0.60 -18.85 -19.42
CA VAL A 221 0.12 -17.85 -20.21
C VAL A 221 1.35 -17.44 -19.38
N PRO A 222 2.45 -18.21 -19.48
CA PRO A 222 3.64 -18.00 -18.68
C PRO A 222 4.57 -16.97 -19.32
N LEU A 223 5.65 -16.68 -18.60
CA LEU A 223 6.77 -15.85 -19.07
C LEU A 223 7.31 -16.32 -20.43
N ASP A 224 7.25 -17.62 -20.73
CA ASP A 224 7.67 -18.21 -22.00
C ASP A 224 7.05 -17.49 -23.20
N ALA A 225 5.71 -17.33 -23.18
CA ALA A 225 5.00 -16.66 -24.25
C ALA A 225 5.07 -15.14 -24.12
N THR A 226 4.95 -14.59 -22.92
CA THR A 226 4.92 -13.13 -22.75
C THR A 226 6.26 -12.47 -23.08
N ASN A 227 7.38 -13.17 -22.85
CA ASN A 227 8.72 -12.70 -23.24
C ASN A 227 8.89 -12.58 -24.76
N THR A 228 7.97 -13.13 -25.55
CA THR A 228 7.97 -13.05 -27.02
C THR A 228 7.06 -11.95 -27.56
N ILE A 229 6.47 -11.13 -26.68
CA ILE A 229 5.63 -9.97 -27.00
C ILE A 229 6.01 -8.71 -26.19
N PRO A 230 7.26 -8.22 -26.33
CA PRO A 230 7.69 -6.97 -25.72
C PRO A 230 6.94 -5.79 -26.34
N ILE A 231 6.67 -4.74 -25.55
CA ILE A 231 6.15 -3.46 -26.02
C ILE A 231 7.20 -2.82 -26.93
N THR A 232 7.14 -3.03 -28.23
CA THR A 232 8.12 -2.44 -29.16
C THR A 232 7.91 -0.94 -29.31
N GLU A 233 8.96 -0.22 -29.71
CA GLU A 233 8.87 1.22 -30.04
C GLU A 233 7.79 1.49 -31.10
N LYS A 234 7.75 0.66 -32.16
CA LYS A 234 6.71 0.76 -33.20
C LYS A 234 5.30 0.55 -32.66
N PHE A 235 5.10 -0.41 -31.77
CA PHE A 235 3.80 -0.59 -31.12
C PHE A 235 3.44 0.62 -30.26
N PHE A 236 4.38 1.13 -29.47
CA PHE A 236 4.18 2.29 -28.60
C PHE A 236 3.78 3.54 -29.40
N GLU A 237 4.51 3.87 -30.47
CA GLU A 237 4.18 4.99 -31.36
C GLU A 237 2.82 4.80 -32.07
N THR A 238 2.50 3.56 -32.44
CA THR A 238 1.21 3.25 -33.08
C THR A 238 0.07 3.42 -32.09
N PHE A 239 0.25 2.98 -30.84
CA PHE A 239 -0.72 3.19 -29.78
C PHE A 239 -0.88 4.68 -29.47
N GLU A 240 0.22 5.45 -29.44
CA GLU A 240 0.18 6.89 -29.26
C GLU A 240 -0.73 7.56 -30.31
N LYS A 241 -0.63 7.15 -31.57
CA LYS A 241 -1.45 7.66 -32.68
C LYS A 241 -2.88 7.14 -32.68
N ASN A 242 -3.18 6.04 -31.97
CA ASN A 242 -4.46 5.33 -32.02
C ASN A 242 -5.16 5.26 -30.65
N GLN A 243 -5.62 6.42 -30.17
CA GLN A 243 -6.34 6.60 -28.89
C GLN A 243 -7.73 7.23 -29.11
N LEU A 244 -8.56 6.57 -29.92
CA LEU A 244 -9.87 7.04 -30.36
C LEU A 244 -10.92 7.06 -29.24
N THR A 245 -10.76 6.23 -28.22
CA THR A 245 -11.67 6.13 -27.07
C THR A 245 -11.03 6.67 -25.78
N TYR A 246 -11.84 6.84 -24.74
CA TYR A 246 -11.37 7.41 -23.48
C TYR A 246 -10.49 6.43 -22.70
N GLU A 247 -10.88 5.16 -22.68
CA GLU A 247 -10.14 4.06 -22.08
C GLU A 247 -8.82 3.76 -22.83
N ALA A 248 -8.78 3.89 -24.16
CA ALA A 248 -7.53 3.77 -24.91
C ALA A 248 -6.51 4.85 -24.48
N ARG A 249 -6.98 6.09 -24.26
CA ARG A 249 -6.14 7.18 -23.73
C ARG A 249 -5.67 6.92 -22.32
N TYR A 250 -6.53 6.36 -21.46
CA TYR A 250 -6.14 5.98 -20.10
C TYR A 250 -5.03 4.92 -20.12
N CYS A 251 -5.23 3.84 -20.88
CA CYS A 251 -4.27 2.76 -21.04
C CYS A 251 -2.94 3.25 -21.61
N PHE A 252 -2.96 4.06 -22.67
CA PHE A 252 -1.73 4.62 -23.25
C PHE A 252 -1.01 5.53 -22.25
N LYS A 253 -1.71 6.42 -21.54
CA LYS A 253 -1.07 7.31 -20.57
C LYS A 253 -0.43 6.53 -19.42
N SER A 254 -1.08 5.50 -18.89
CA SER A 254 -0.44 4.63 -17.89
C SER A 254 0.80 3.93 -18.44
N LEU A 255 0.77 3.46 -19.70
CA LEU A 255 1.94 2.86 -20.35
C LEU A 255 3.06 3.87 -20.60
N LYS A 256 2.74 5.09 -21.05
CA LYS A 256 3.69 6.18 -21.26
C LYS A 256 4.41 6.52 -19.96
N ILE A 257 3.68 6.64 -18.85
CA ILE A 257 4.29 6.92 -17.56
C ILE A 257 5.28 5.81 -17.18
N ALA A 258 4.92 4.54 -17.34
CA ALA A 258 5.84 3.42 -17.09
C ALA A 258 7.08 3.46 -18.00
N ARG A 259 6.94 3.88 -19.27
CA ARG A 259 8.07 4.08 -20.19
C ARG A 259 8.97 5.21 -19.74
N ASP A 260 8.39 6.33 -19.32
CA ASP A 260 9.13 7.55 -18.98
C ASP A 260 9.89 7.40 -17.65
N THR A 261 9.37 6.60 -16.71
CA THR A 261 10.07 6.23 -15.47
C THR A 261 11.02 5.04 -15.62
N TRP A 262 11.06 4.39 -16.79
CA TRP A 262 11.98 3.29 -17.06
C TRP A 262 13.41 3.78 -17.28
N PHE A 263 14.40 2.98 -16.86
CA PHE A 263 15.80 3.41 -16.75
C PHE A 263 16.45 3.81 -18.09
N ASP A 264 16.02 3.25 -19.22
CA ASP A 264 16.47 3.59 -20.58
C ASP A 264 15.46 3.10 -21.64
N ASP A 265 15.82 3.14 -22.92
CA ASP A 265 14.97 2.65 -24.02
C ASP A 265 14.95 1.10 -24.14
N GLN A 266 15.65 0.36 -23.27
CA GLN A 266 15.43 -1.09 -23.13
C GLN A 266 14.03 -1.42 -22.63
N PHE A 267 13.25 -0.43 -22.17
CA PHE A 267 11.80 -0.55 -22.02
C PHE A 267 11.18 -1.27 -23.22
N TYR A 268 11.58 -0.89 -24.44
CA TYR A 268 11.00 -1.45 -25.66
C TYR A 268 11.38 -2.91 -25.96
N THR A 269 12.30 -3.46 -25.17
CA THR A 269 12.77 -4.84 -25.29
C THR A 269 12.57 -5.67 -24.02
N SER A 270 12.17 -5.04 -22.92
CA SER A 270 12.17 -5.64 -21.57
C SER A 270 10.89 -5.38 -20.78
N TYR A 271 9.93 -4.62 -21.33
CA TYR A 271 8.59 -4.49 -20.80
C TYR A 271 7.60 -5.23 -21.72
N PHE A 272 6.72 -6.05 -21.16
CA PHE A 272 5.96 -7.04 -21.93
C PHE A 272 4.44 -6.92 -21.73
N MET A 273 3.66 -7.39 -22.72
CA MET A 273 2.23 -7.60 -22.53
C MET A 273 1.99 -8.87 -21.71
N TRP A 274 1.82 -8.72 -20.40
CA TRP A 274 1.44 -9.81 -19.50
C TRP A 274 -0.08 -10.02 -19.50
N ASP A 275 -0.79 -9.45 -18.53
CA ASP A 275 -2.22 -9.70 -18.27
C ASP A 275 -3.14 -9.45 -19.47
N SER A 276 -2.81 -8.42 -20.27
CA SER A 276 -3.55 -8.10 -21.50
C SER A 276 -3.44 -9.22 -22.53
N PHE A 277 -2.26 -9.83 -22.68
CA PHE A 277 -2.05 -10.93 -23.63
C PHE A 277 -2.79 -12.19 -23.20
N MET A 278 -2.80 -12.50 -21.89
CA MET A 278 -3.61 -13.59 -21.35
C MET A 278 -5.09 -13.38 -21.66
N SER A 279 -5.59 -12.16 -21.45
CA SER A 279 -6.99 -11.80 -21.75
C SER A 279 -7.33 -12.00 -23.22
N GLY A 280 -6.42 -11.65 -24.13
CA GLY A 280 -6.55 -11.92 -25.57
C GLY A 280 -6.58 -13.41 -25.91
N ILE A 281 -5.68 -14.19 -25.31
CA ILE A 281 -5.63 -15.65 -25.49
C ILE A 281 -6.96 -16.28 -25.04
N ALA A 282 -7.43 -15.93 -23.85
CA ALA A 282 -8.68 -16.44 -23.31
C ALA A 282 -9.88 -16.07 -24.20
N ALA A 283 -9.98 -14.80 -24.63
CA ALA A 283 -11.04 -14.34 -25.52
C ALA A 283 -11.03 -15.10 -26.87
N SER A 284 -9.86 -15.34 -27.45
CA SER A 284 -9.73 -16.10 -28.70
C SER A 284 -10.18 -17.55 -28.57
N ILE A 285 -9.85 -18.23 -27.46
CA ILE A 285 -10.28 -19.60 -27.21
C ILE A 285 -11.80 -19.65 -27.01
N MET A 286 -12.34 -18.78 -26.17
CA MET A 286 -13.77 -18.76 -25.83
C MET A 286 -14.67 -18.40 -27.03
N ARG A 287 -14.18 -17.63 -28.00
CA ARG A 287 -14.96 -17.23 -29.19
C ARG A 287 -15.15 -18.36 -30.20
N LYS A 288 -14.25 -19.35 -30.24
CA LYS A 288 -14.26 -20.40 -31.26
C LYS A 288 -15.17 -21.57 -30.86
N GLN A 289 -16.21 -21.82 -31.64
CA GLN A 289 -17.02 -23.04 -31.52
C GLN A 289 -16.16 -24.25 -31.93
N HIS A 290 -16.20 -25.34 -31.15
CA HIS A 290 -15.46 -26.59 -31.40
C HIS A 290 -13.92 -26.52 -31.32
N ASN A 291 -13.36 -25.68 -30.46
CA ASN A 291 -11.92 -25.57 -30.24
C ASN A 291 -11.35 -26.62 -29.26
N HIS A 292 -11.51 -27.91 -29.58
CA HIS A 292 -11.15 -29.01 -28.66
C HIS A 292 -9.65 -29.15 -28.40
N GLN A 293 -8.80 -28.60 -29.27
CA GLN A 293 -7.34 -28.63 -29.13
C GLN A 293 -6.77 -27.33 -28.53
N GLY A 294 -7.62 -26.35 -28.21
CA GLY A 294 -7.20 -25.10 -27.60
C GLY A 294 -6.42 -24.18 -28.55
N GLU A 295 -6.66 -24.27 -29.86
CA GLU A 295 -6.04 -23.42 -30.87
C GLU A 295 -6.27 -21.94 -30.61
N ASN A 296 -5.21 -21.15 -30.61
CA ASN A 296 -5.28 -19.73 -30.34
C ASN A 296 -4.94 -18.88 -31.58
N GLU A 297 -5.59 -17.73 -31.76
CA GLU A 297 -5.27 -16.80 -32.86
C GLU A 297 -3.93 -16.06 -32.65
N PHE A 298 -3.57 -15.83 -31.40
CA PHE A 298 -2.47 -14.95 -31.00
C PHE A 298 -1.26 -15.70 -30.47
N ALA A 299 -1.40 -16.97 -30.08
CA ALA A 299 -0.33 -17.76 -29.50
C ALA A 299 -0.23 -19.17 -30.12
N GLU A 300 0.98 -19.70 -30.12
CA GLU A 300 1.25 -21.13 -30.24
C GLU A 300 0.96 -21.79 -28.90
N MET A 301 0.27 -22.93 -28.93
CA MET A 301 -0.24 -23.61 -27.74
C MET A 301 0.27 -25.05 -27.71
N GLU A 302 0.67 -25.53 -26.55
CA GLU A 302 1.19 -26.88 -26.33
C GLU A 302 0.64 -27.44 -25.02
N TYR A 303 0.32 -28.72 -24.96
CA TYR A 303 0.06 -29.37 -23.68
C TYR A 303 1.37 -29.76 -23.01
N ILE A 304 1.62 -29.24 -21.82
CA ILE A 304 2.83 -29.51 -21.04
C ILE A 304 2.42 -30.03 -19.67
N ASN A 305 3.09 -31.08 -19.20
CA ASN A 305 2.93 -31.58 -17.84
C ASN A 305 3.73 -30.71 -16.89
N ILE A 306 3.05 -29.96 -16.03
CA ILE A 306 3.69 -29.02 -15.10
C ILE A 306 3.31 -29.28 -13.65
N THR A 307 4.14 -28.77 -12.74
CA THR A 307 3.82 -28.66 -11.31
C THR A 307 4.41 -27.38 -10.74
N VAL A 308 3.97 -26.98 -9.54
CA VAL A 308 4.51 -25.80 -8.85
C VAL A 308 5.33 -26.27 -7.66
N VAL A 309 6.59 -25.83 -7.59
CA VAL A 309 7.45 -26.12 -6.44
C VAL A 309 7.03 -25.25 -5.25
N THR A 310 6.66 -25.87 -4.13
CA THR A 310 6.20 -25.14 -2.93
C THR A 310 7.22 -25.11 -1.81
N SER A 311 8.23 -25.98 -1.86
CA SER A 311 9.29 -26.08 -0.85
C SER A 311 10.53 -26.74 -1.45
N ASN A 312 11.67 -26.62 -0.76
CA ASN A 312 12.99 -26.98 -1.27
C ASN A 312 13.60 -28.13 -0.46
N MET A 313 14.29 -29.06 -1.13
CA MET A 313 14.96 -30.18 -0.47
C MET A 313 16.03 -29.73 0.55
N PRO A 314 16.30 -30.50 1.61
CA PRO A 314 15.75 -31.84 1.89
C PRO A 314 14.32 -31.82 2.45
N TYR A 315 13.47 -32.76 2.00
CA TYR A 315 12.12 -32.93 2.51
C TYR A 315 12.10 -33.68 3.85
N GLY A 316 11.15 -33.33 4.72
CA GLY A 316 10.92 -33.97 6.02
C GLY A 316 11.88 -33.55 7.14
N ILE A 317 12.76 -32.59 6.85
CA ILE A 317 13.63 -31.98 7.85
C ILE A 317 13.04 -30.62 8.23
N SER A 318 12.67 -30.46 9.51
CA SER A 318 12.20 -29.17 10.03
C SER A 318 13.40 -28.30 10.40
N ASP A 319 13.49 -27.13 9.80
CA ASP A 319 14.49 -26.09 10.11
C ASP A 319 13.85 -24.77 10.57
N GLY A 320 12.55 -24.79 10.87
CA GLY A 320 11.78 -23.61 11.29
C GLY A 320 11.20 -22.79 10.14
N SER A 321 11.59 -23.05 8.88
CA SER A 321 11.22 -22.18 7.75
C SER A 321 9.79 -22.37 7.24
N ASN A 322 9.18 -23.53 7.52
CA ASN A 322 7.92 -23.98 6.92
C ASN A 322 6.80 -24.14 7.98
N PRO A 323 5.96 -23.10 8.16
CA PRO A 323 4.86 -23.08 9.13
C PRO A 323 3.80 -24.18 8.98
N PHE A 324 3.75 -24.90 7.86
CA PHE A 324 2.86 -26.05 7.73
C PHE A 324 3.32 -27.24 8.58
N PHE A 325 4.61 -27.35 8.88
CA PHE A 325 5.21 -28.48 9.59
C PHE A 325 5.85 -28.09 10.91
N ASP A 326 6.46 -26.90 10.98
CA ASP A 326 7.28 -26.50 12.12
C ASP A 326 6.46 -26.40 13.42
N GLY A 327 7.03 -26.92 14.51
CA GLY A 327 6.40 -26.92 15.84
C GLY A 327 5.10 -27.72 15.96
N ARG A 328 4.74 -28.58 14.97
CA ARG A 328 3.42 -29.24 14.90
C ARG A 328 3.50 -30.76 15.01
N THR A 329 2.58 -31.33 15.79
CA THR A 329 2.36 -32.79 15.88
C THR A 329 1.65 -33.35 14.66
N THR A 330 0.76 -32.57 14.03
CA THR A 330 0.09 -32.90 12.75
C THR A 330 0.31 -31.75 11.78
N PRO A 331 0.87 -31.98 10.57
CA PRO A 331 1.04 -30.93 9.57
C PRO A 331 -0.29 -30.28 9.19
N LYS A 332 -0.26 -28.97 8.87
CA LYS A 332 -1.44 -28.28 8.32
C LYS A 332 -1.88 -28.94 7.01
N PHE A 333 -3.19 -28.93 6.73
CA PHE A 333 -3.81 -29.50 5.54
C PHE A 333 -3.51 -30.99 5.31
N ASN A 334 -3.18 -31.73 6.38
CA ASN A 334 -2.81 -33.15 6.31
C ASN A 334 -1.66 -33.44 5.34
N LEU A 335 -0.75 -32.48 5.15
CA LEU A 335 0.40 -32.64 4.26
C LEU A 335 1.34 -33.74 4.77
N GLU A 336 1.92 -34.49 3.83
CA GLU A 336 2.84 -35.59 4.17
C GLU A 336 4.16 -35.08 4.73
N ARG A 337 4.61 -35.64 5.86
CA ARG A 337 5.86 -35.22 6.52
C ARG A 337 7.10 -35.39 5.66
N ASN A 338 7.15 -36.40 4.80
CA ASN A 338 8.29 -36.62 3.89
C ASN A 338 7.95 -36.27 2.43
N GLY A 339 6.85 -35.55 2.22
CA GLY A 339 6.36 -35.17 0.90
C GLY A 339 7.03 -33.91 0.35
N VAL A 340 6.68 -33.57 -0.89
CA VAL A 340 7.28 -32.44 -1.64
C VAL A 340 6.98 -31.05 -1.05
N HIS A 341 6.06 -30.97 -0.08
CA HIS A 341 5.69 -29.74 0.60
C HIS A 341 6.44 -29.51 1.92
N SER A 342 7.20 -30.49 2.40
CA SER A 342 7.78 -30.50 3.76
C SER A 342 9.24 -30.03 3.83
N GLY A 343 9.74 -29.46 2.75
CA GLY A 343 11.08 -28.89 2.70
C GLY A 343 11.17 -27.47 3.23
N HIS A 344 12.34 -26.86 3.01
CA HIS A 344 12.60 -25.48 3.35
C HIS A 344 11.77 -24.53 2.47
N VAL A 345 11.21 -23.49 3.06
CA VAL A 345 10.46 -22.45 2.35
C VAL A 345 11.17 -21.13 2.57
N GLN A 346 11.43 -20.36 1.50
CA GLN A 346 12.20 -19.12 1.60
C GLN A 346 11.57 -18.17 2.63
N THR A 347 12.35 -17.73 3.63
CA THR A 347 11.85 -16.96 4.79
C THR A 347 11.97 -15.44 4.64
N LYS A 348 12.91 -14.97 3.82
CA LYS A 348 13.22 -13.54 3.59
C LYS A 348 13.96 -13.31 2.27
N LEU A 349 14.07 -12.07 1.82
CA LEU A 349 14.79 -11.64 0.60
C LEU A 349 16.20 -12.25 0.45
N ARG A 350 16.95 -12.34 1.54
CA ARG A 350 18.33 -12.84 1.54
C ARG A 350 18.44 -14.04 2.47
N ASP A 351 17.57 -15.01 2.25
CA ASP A 351 17.56 -16.24 3.05
C ASP A 351 18.91 -16.97 2.90
N PRO A 352 19.68 -17.16 3.99
CA PRO A 352 20.97 -17.84 3.94
C PRO A 352 20.88 -19.27 3.40
N PHE A 353 19.75 -19.96 3.61
CA PHE A 353 19.52 -21.27 3.01
C PHE A 353 19.48 -21.17 1.50
N CYS A 354 18.85 -20.13 0.94
CA CYS A 354 18.67 -20.00 -0.50
C CYS A 354 19.92 -19.49 -1.23
N ILE A 355 20.85 -18.84 -0.52
CA ILE A 355 22.04 -18.22 -1.12
C ILE A 355 23.14 -19.27 -1.36
N VAL A 356 23.72 -19.25 -2.56
CA VAL A 356 24.87 -20.06 -2.95
C VAL A 356 26.08 -19.15 -3.19
N LYS A 357 27.23 -19.46 -2.58
CA LYS A 357 28.47 -18.68 -2.79
C LYS A 357 28.87 -18.70 -4.27
N ASN A 358 29.04 -17.52 -4.87
CA ASN A 358 29.42 -17.33 -6.28
C ASN A 358 28.51 -18.06 -7.28
N GLY A 359 27.23 -18.25 -6.92
CA GLY A 359 26.29 -19.03 -7.71
C GLY A 359 24.89 -18.46 -7.70
N ARG A 360 24.03 -19.12 -8.47
CA ARG A 360 22.61 -18.85 -8.55
C ARG A 360 21.90 -19.30 -7.26
N GLY A 361 20.87 -18.57 -6.85
CA GLY A 361 20.02 -18.97 -5.72
C GLY A 361 19.44 -20.37 -5.90
N ARG A 362 19.41 -21.16 -4.82
CA ARG A 362 18.96 -22.56 -4.88
C ARG A 362 17.47 -22.75 -4.59
N CYS A 363 16.79 -21.75 -4.05
CA CYS A 363 15.36 -21.87 -3.74
C CYS A 363 14.52 -21.73 -5.01
N GLN A 364 13.41 -22.45 -5.03
CA GLN A 364 12.53 -22.66 -6.17
C GLN A 364 11.06 -22.44 -5.81
N ASP A 365 10.74 -21.81 -4.67
CA ASP A 365 9.38 -21.43 -4.29
C ASP A 365 8.66 -20.78 -5.49
N GLY A 366 7.54 -21.33 -5.93
CA GLY A 366 6.75 -20.79 -7.04
C GLY A 366 7.28 -21.13 -8.44
N TYR A 367 8.37 -21.91 -8.54
CA TYR A 367 8.86 -22.37 -9.84
C TYR A 367 7.84 -23.28 -10.51
N THR A 368 7.48 -22.95 -11.75
CA THR A 368 6.57 -23.75 -12.57
C THR A 368 7.39 -24.78 -13.34
N LYS A 369 7.54 -25.96 -12.77
CA LYS A 369 8.46 -26.98 -13.26
C LYS A 369 7.75 -27.93 -14.22
N GLU A 370 8.33 -28.12 -15.40
CA GLU A 370 7.95 -29.22 -16.29
C GLU A 370 8.38 -30.58 -15.71
N VAL A 371 7.49 -31.58 -15.78
CA VAL A 371 7.73 -32.91 -15.22
C VAL A 371 7.29 -34.01 -16.18
N ALA A 372 8.11 -35.05 -16.32
CA ALA A 372 7.84 -36.18 -17.22
C ALA A 372 7.05 -37.34 -16.57
N GLY A 373 6.70 -37.23 -15.29
CA GLY A 373 6.12 -38.31 -14.48
C GLY A 373 4.73 -38.01 -13.89
N PRO A 374 4.17 -38.92 -13.07
CA PRO A 374 2.79 -38.87 -12.58
C PRO A 374 2.48 -37.71 -11.61
N GLY A 375 3.47 -36.90 -11.22
CA GLY A 375 3.29 -35.74 -10.35
C GLY A 375 2.98 -34.42 -11.10
N GLY A 376 2.86 -34.46 -12.42
CA GLY A 376 2.50 -33.31 -13.26
C GLY A 376 1.04 -33.29 -13.66
N VAL A 377 0.53 -32.09 -13.92
CA VAL A 377 -0.79 -31.87 -14.50
C VAL A 377 -0.62 -31.45 -15.95
N PRO A 378 -1.31 -32.09 -16.92
CA PRO A 378 -1.33 -31.62 -18.30
C PRO A 378 -2.08 -30.29 -18.37
N VAL A 379 -1.37 -29.24 -18.73
CA VAL A 379 -1.91 -27.87 -18.84
C VAL A 379 -1.71 -27.38 -20.27
N LEU A 380 -2.70 -26.67 -20.81
CA LEU A 380 -2.55 -26.00 -22.10
C LEU A 380 -1.71 -24.73 -21.91
N VAL A 381 -0.49 -24.73 -22.40
CA VAL A 381 0.48 -23.65 -22.20
C VAL A 381 0.63 -22.85 -23.50
N ALA A 382 0.52 -21.52 -23.41
CA ALA A 382 0.99 -20.65 -24.47
C ALA A 382 2.53 -20.66 -24.47
N VAL A 383 3.15 -21.02 -25.60
CA VAL A 383 4.61 -21.13 -25.70
C VAL A 383 5.26 -19.93 -26.38
N ARG A 384 4.52 -19.26 -27.28
CA ARG A 384 5.01 -18.09 -28.02
C ARG A 384 3.87 -17.28 -28.62
N ALA A 385 4.02 -15.96 -28.69
CA ALA A 385 3.14 -15.07 -29.43
C ALA A 385 3.37 -15.16 -30.94
N LYS A 386 2.29 -15.35 -31.69
CA LYS A 386 2.29 -15.46 -33.16
C LYS A 386 2.67 -14.13 -33.81
N PRO A 387 3.46 -14.16 -34.90
CA PRO A 387 3.71 -12.97 -35.70
C PRO A 387 2.42 -12.46 -36.32
N ASN A 388 2.39 -11.17 -36.68
CA ASN A 388 1.29 -10.60 -37.43
C ASN A 388 1.15 -11.32 -38.79
N ARG A 389 -0.08 -11.67 -39.17
CA ARG A 389 -0.35 -12.36 -40.44
C ARG A 389 0.03 -11.52 -41.65
N ASN A 390 -0.06 -10.20 -41.53
CA ASN A 390 0.43 -9.27 -42.53
C ASN A 390 1.91 -8.93 -42.25
N ALA A 391 2.81 -9.54 -43.02
CA ALA A 391 4.26 -9.30 -42.91
C ALA A 391 4.68 -7.83 -43.19
N SER A 392 3.82 -7.02 -43.81
CA SER A 392 4.05 -5.59 -44.03
C SER A 392 3.52 -4.68 -42.92
N SER A 393 2.84 -5.23 -41.91
CA SER A 393 2.32 -4.48 -40.77
C SER A 393 3.44 -3.85 -39.94
N LEU A 394 3.21 -2.64 -39.42
CA LEU A 394 4.11 -2.00 -38.45
C LEU A 394 4.07 -2.70 -37.08
N LEU A 395 2.98 -3.42 -36.80
CA LEU A 395 2.78 -4.21 -35.60
C LEU A 395 3.24 -5.64 -35.88
N ASP A 396 4.29 -6.09 -35.20
CA ASP A 396 4.96 -7.37 -35.47
C ASP A 396 4.22 -8.59 -34.89
N LYS A 397 3.27 -8.37 -33.99
CA LYS A 397 2.40 -9.41 -33.39
C LYS A 397 0.96 -9.25 -33.81
N GLU A 398 0.29 -10.38 -34.05
CA GLU A 398 -1.14 -10.41 -34.35
C GLU A 398 -1.96 -9.82 -33.19
N PHE A 399 -1.56 -10.11 -31.95
CA PHE A 399 -2.22 -9.58 -30.76
C PHE A 399 -2.20 -8.06 -30.69
N PHE A 400 -1.11 -7.40 -31.11
CA PHE A 400 -1.02 -5.94 -31.06
C PHE A 400 -2.08 -5.25 -31.92
N ALA A 401 -2.33 -5.78 -33.12
CA ALA A 401 -3.40 -5.28 -33.98
C ALA A 401 -4.76 -5.44 -33.28
N SER A 402 -5.06 -6.67 -32.82
CA SER A 402 -6.32 -6.94 -32.12
C SER A 402 -6.50 -6.11 -30.85
N PHE A 403 -5.43 -5.87 -30.08
CA PHE A 403 -5.48 -5.11 -28.84
C PHE A 403 -5.84 -3.65 -29.10
N LEU A 404 -5.18 -3.01 -30.07
CA LEU A 404 -5.50 -1.65 -30.48
C LEU A 404 -6.88 -1.55 -31.09
N ASP A 405 -7.29 -2.53 -31.90
CA ASP A 405 -8.64 -2.54 -32.48
C ASP A 405 -9.70 -2.60 -31.38
N VAL A 406 -9.59 -3.55 -30.44
CA VAL A 406 -10.55 -3.70 -29.33
C VAL A 406 -10.66 -2.44 -28.49
N LEU A 407 -9.53 -1.84 -28.08
CA LEU A 407 -9.56 -0.61 -27.28
C LEU A 407 -10.18 0.57 -28.03
N ASN A 408 -10.11 0.59 -29.36
CA ASN A 408 -10.59 1.70 -30.18
C ASN A 408 -12.01 1.49 -30.74
N GLN A 409 -12.68 0.38 -30.40
CA GLN A 409 -14.06 0.12 -30.84
C GLN A 409 -15.05 1.07 -30.14
N ARG A 410 -15.66 1.97 -30.93
CA ARG A 410 -16.62 2.96 -30.43
C ARG A 410 -17.87 2.36 -29.78
N GLU A 411 -18.31 1.19 -30.24
CA GLU A 411 -19.49 0.50 -29.72
C GLU A 411 -19.32 0.04 -28.26
N ASN A 412 -18.07 -0.19 -27.84
CA ASN A 412 -17.71 -0.68 -26.51
C ASN A 412 -17.01 0.40 -25.66
N ALA A 413 -17.03 1.65 -26.12
CA ALA A 413 -16.31 2.74 -25.48
C ALA A 413 -16.86 3.09 -24.10
N GLY A 414 -15.99 3.62 -23.22
CA GLY A 414 -16.38 4.13 -21.92
C GLY A 414 -17.50 5.17 -22.03
N ILE A 415 -18.55 4.99 -21.23
CA ILE A 415 -19.77 5.80 -21.28
C ILE A 415 -19.60 7.11 -20.50
N PHE A 416 -18.75 7.10 -19.47
CA PHE A 416 -18.50 8.26 -18.62
C PHE A 416 -17.06 8.75 -18.76
N ASN A 417 -16.90 10.05 -18.99
CA ASN A 417 -15.60 10.71 -19.12
C ASN A 417 -15.50 11.86 -18.10
N PHE A 418 -14.34 12.01 -17.45
CA PHE A 418 -14.09 13.07 -16.46
C PHE A 418 -14.37 14.48 -17.01
N SER A 419 -13.93 14.80 -18.22
CA SER A 419 -14.17 16.11 -18.84
C SER A 419 -15.64 16.37 -19.12
N THR A 420 -16.43 15.31 -19.36
CA THR A 420 -17.89 15.44 -19.52
C THR A 420 -18.62 15.48 -18.18
N GLN A 421 -18.11 14.76 -17.17
CA GLN A 421 -18.63 14.79 -15.80
C GLN A 421 -18.42 16.18 -15.17
N PHE A 422 -17.33 16.86 -15.54
CA PHE A 422 -16.90 18.14 -14.99
C PHE A 422 -16.52 19.16 -16.09
N PRO A 423 -17.50 19.71 -16.82
CA PRO A 423 -17.23 20.61 -17.96
C PRO A 423 -16.53 21.92 -17.57
N TYR A 424 -16.67 22.36 -16.32
CA TYR A 424 -16.06 23.59 -15.79
C TYR A 424 -14.88 23.30 -14.85
N PHE A 425 -14.30 22.10 -14.94
CA PHE A 425 -13.11 21.75 -14.19
C PHE A 425 -11.95 22.72 -14.49
N ARG A 426 -11.25 23.13 -13.42
CA ARG A 426 -10.01 23.91 -13.48
C ARG A 426 -9.05 23.38 -12.42
N GLU A 427 -7.77 23.31 -12.77
CA GLU A 427 -6.70 23.05 -11.80
C GLU A 427 -6.40 24.36 -11.06
N GLU A 428 -7.07 24.58 -9.94
CA GLU A 428 -6.92 25.77 -9.09
C GLU A 428 -6.33 25.38 -7.73
N LEU A 429 -5.26 26.08 -7.33
CA LEU A 429 -4.66 25.94 -6.00
C LEU A 429 -5.18 27.05 -5.08
N HIS A 430 -5.56 26.68 -3.86
CA HIS A 430 -6.00 27.61 -2.84
C HIS A 430 -4.83 27.93 -1.90
N LYS A 431 -4.21 29.10 -2.09
CA LYS A 431 -3.10 29.59 -1.28
C LYS A 431 -3.49 30.88 -0.57
N PRO A 432 -3.34 30.96 0.77
CA PRO A 432 -3.64 32.17 1.50
C PRO A 432 -2.58 33.25 1.27
N ASP A 433 -2.97 34.52 1.35
CA ASP A 433 -2.05 35.65 1.38
C ASP A 433 -1.82 36.09 2.83
N PHE A 434 -0.58 35.93 3.31
CA PHE A 434 -0.19 36.32 4.66
C PHE A 434 0.52 37.68 4.73
N ARG A 435 0.59 38.45 3.63
CA ARG A 435 1.22 39.77 3.65
C ARG A 435 0.58 40.68 4.71
N GLY A 436 1.42 41.29 5.54
CA GLY A 436 0.98 42.19 6.62
C GLY A 436 0.43 41.48 7.87
N LYS A 437 0.45 40.14 7.92
CA LYS A 437 0.13 39.38 9.14
C LYS A 437 1.39 39.03 9.92
N HIS A 438 1.27 39.07 11.24
CA HIS A 438 2.28 38.50 12.14
C HIS A 438 2.09 36.97 12.17
N LEU A 439 3.14 36.21 11.88
CA LEU A 439 3.09 34.75 11.92
C LEU A 439 3.47 34.24 13.30
N GLY A 440 2.73 33.24 13.79
CA GLY A 440 2.95 32.63 15.11
C GLY A 440 4.12 31.65 15.14
N LYS A 441 4.08 30.71 16.09
CA LYS A 441 5.14 29.69 16.26
C LYS A 441 5.27 28.86 15.00
N ASN A 442 6.47 28.76 14.43
CA ASN A 442 6.70 27.90 13.27
C ASN A 442 6.61 26.44 13.67
N VAL A 443 5.74 25.69 13.01
CA VAL A 443 5.48 24.28 13.31
C VAL A 443 5.68 23.43 12.07
N VAL A 444 6.30 22.27 12.25
CA VAL A 444 6.27 21.16 11.29
C VAL A 444 5.51 20.01 11.93
N PHE A 445 4.56 19.43 11.20
CA PHE A 445 3.79 18.29 11.66
C PHE A 445 4.25 17.01 10.96
N ASP A 446 4.78 16.08 11.74
CA ASP A 446 5.23 14.76 11.29
C ASP A 446 4.17 13.71 11.68
N MET A 447 3.64 12.99 10.70
CA MET A 447 2.44 12.16 10.88
C MET A 447 2.54 10.84 10.12
N ASP A 448 1.88 9.77 10.58
CA ASP A 448 1.82 8.48 9.89
C ASP A 448 0.51 8.25 9.12
N MET A 449 -0.29 9.31 8.99
CA MET A 449 -1.52 9.36 8.20
C MET A 449 -2.66 8.49 8.77
N SER A 450 -2.64 8.25 10.07
CA SER A 450 -3.75 7.62 10.80
C SER A 450 -5.03 8.48 10.82
N ALA A 451 -6.16 7.91 11.25
CA ALA A 451 -7.37 8.69 11.45
C ALA A 451 -7.21 9.83 12.48
N GLY A 452 -6.40 9.64 13.53
CA GLY A 452 -6.14 10.64 14.55
C GLY A 452 -5.29 11.78 14.02
N ASP A 453 -4.30 11.49 13.18
CA ASP A 453 -3.47 12.48 12.51
C ASP A 453 -4.25 13.40 11.59
N PHE A 454 -5.18 12.84 10.81
CA PHE A 454 -6.05 13.66 9.96
C PHE A 454 -6.90 14.62 10.81
N ILE A 455 -7.35 14.20 12.00
CA ILE A 455 -8.09 15.07 12.92
C ILE A 455 -7.17 16.11 13.57
N ALA A 456 -5.95 15.72 13.95
CA ALA A 456 -4.93 16.62 14.49
C ALA A 456 -4.53 17.68 13.47
N LEU A 457 -4.34 17.30 12.20
CA LEU A 457 -4.07 18.22 11.10
C LEU A 457 -5.21 19.20 10.91
N ILE A 458 -6.47 18.74 10.90
CA ILE A 458 -7.63 19.65 10.84
C ILE A 458 -7.55 20.63 12.00
N TYR A 459 -7.34 20.15 13.23
CA TYR A 459 -7.22 21.03 14.39
C TYR A 459 -6.12 22.09 14.22
N LEU A 460 -4.93 21.72 13.75
CA LEU A 460 -3.83 22.66 13.47
C LEU A 460 -4.21 23.70 12.40
N LEU A 461 -4.92 23.28 11.35
CA LEU A 461 -5.38 24.17 10.28
C LEU A 461 -6.55 25.08 10.69
N LYS A 462 -7.16 24.85 11.87
CA LYS A 462 -8.16 25.74 12.48
C LYS A 462 -7.54 26.80 13.38
N LEU A 463 -6.26 26.67 13.72
CA LEU A 463 -5.58 27.61 14.60
C LEU A 463 -5.20 28.88 13.82
N PRO A 464 -5.42 30.08 14.42
CA PRO A 464 -4.90 31.35 13.90
C PRO A 464 -3.44 31.20 13.44
N VAL A 465 -3.15 31.65 12.21
CA VAL A 465 -1.78 31.61 11.69
C VAL A 465 -0.85 32.51 12.54
N GLU A 466 -1.45 33.49 13.21
CA GLU A 466 -0.85 34.37 14.19
C GLU A 466 -0.44 33.65 15.50
N GLU A 467 -1.05 32.50 15.81
CA GLU A 467 -0.70 31.64 16.94
C GLU A 467 0.24 30.51 16.50
N ILE A 468 -0.17 29.74 15.48
CA ILE A 468 0.58 28.61 14.95
C ILE A 468 0.72 28.75 13.44
N ASN A 469 1.96 28.86 12.98
CA ASN A 469 2.31 28.87 11.57
C ASN A 469 2.76 27.47 11.14
N LEU A 470 1.83 26.64 10.68
CA LEU A 470 2.15 25.34 10.11
C LEU A 470 2.89 25.52 8.78
N LYS A 471 4.21 25.28 8.82
CA LYS A 471 5.17 25.51 7.74
C LYS A 471 5.26 24.34 6.77
N ALA A 472 5.14 23.12 7.26
CA ALA A 472 5.25 21.91 6.46
C ALA A 472 4.63 20.70 7.16
N ILE A 473 4.37 19.66 6.37
CA ILE A 473 4.01 18.33 6.85
C ILE A 473 5.06 17.34 6.35
N THR A 474 5.50 16.43 7.20
CA THR A 474 6.28 15.25 6.81
C THR A 474 5.45 14.01 7.10
N VAL A 475 5.39 13.07 6.14
CA VAL A 475 4.63 11.84 6.32
C VAL A 475 5.56 10.66 6.52
N SER A 476 5.24 9.79 7.49
CA SER A 476 5.98 8.58 7.84
C SER A 476 5.15 7.36 7.44
N PRO A 477 5.34 6.80 6.24
CA PRO A 477 4.54 5.67 5.74
C PRO A 477 4.93 4.31 6.37
N THR A 478 5.57 4.33 7.55
CA THR A 478 5.96 3.16 8.34
C THR A 478 4.94 2.79 9.42
N GLY A 479 3.89 3.62 9.59
CA GLY A 479 2.82 3.42 10.56
C GLY A 479 1.48 2.99 9.94
N TRP A 480 0.38 3.63 10.34
CA TRP A 480 -0.99 3.15 10.11
C TRP A 480 -1.50 3.16 8.66
N ALA A 481 -0.81 3.84 7.74
CA ALA A 481 -1.23 3.93 6.34
C ALA A 481 -0.05 3.77 5.38
N ASN A 482 -0.35 3.26 4.18
CA ASN A 482 0.62 3.15 3.11
C ASN A 482 0.94 4.53 2.49
N ALA A 483 2.11 4.65 1.86
CA ALA A 483 2.62 5.91 1.28
C ALA A 483 1.65 6.61 0.31
N ALA A 484 0.85 5.84 -0.45
CA ALA A 484 -0.11 6.40 -1.40
C ALA A 484 -1.26 7.17 -0.73
N THR A 485 -1.43 7.07 0.59
CA THR A 485 -2.39 7.85 1.37
C THR A 485 -2.04 9.35 1.43
N ILE A 486 -0.82 9.74 1.05
CA ILE A 486 -0.40 11.15 0.94
C ILE A 486 -1.35 11.99 0.06
N ASP A 487 -1.96 11.36 -0.94
CA ASP A 487 -2.98 11.96 -1.81
C ASP A 487 -4.19 12.48 -1.03
N SER A 488 -4.53 11.86 0.12
CA SER A 488 -5.60 12.33 1.01
C SER A 488 -5.17 13.54 1.84
N VAL A 489 -3.88 13.67 2.16
CA VAL A 489 -3.33 14.87 2.82
C VAL A 489 -3.47 16.07 1.89
N TYR A 490 -3.17 15.90 0.60
CA TYR A 490 -3.38 16.96 -0.40
C TYR A 490 -4.85 17.37 -0.54
N ASP A 491 -5.77 16.41 -0.58
CA ASP A 491 -7.20 16.67 -0.62
C ASP A 491 -7.70 17.48 0.60
N LEU A 492 -7.17 17.18 1.80
CA LEU A 492 -7.50 17.90 3.02
C LEU A 492 -6.90 19.31 3.05
N LEU A 493 -5.65 19.48 2.65
CA LEU A 493 -5.03 20.80 2.52
C LEU A 493 -5.81 21.67 1.53
N HIS A 494 -6.24 21.09 0.41
CA HIS A 494 -7.05 21.77 -0.58
C HIS A 494 -8.43 22.16 0.00
N MET A 495 -9.08 21.25 0.74
CA MET A 495 -10.33 21.54 1.49
C MET A 495 -10.18 22.78 2.38
N MET A 496 -9.07 22.85 3.13
CA MET A 496 -8.79 23.95 4.07
C MET A 496 -8.17 25.20 3.43
N GLY A 497 -7.96 25.22 2.11
CA GLY A 497 -7.38 26.35 1.41
C GLY A 497 -5.90 26.59 1.74
N ARG A 498 -5.15 25.52 2.00
CA ARG A 498 -3.74 25.52 2.44
C ARG A 498 -2.83 24.74 1.49
N ASP A 499 -3.04 24.90 0.18
CA ASP A 499 -2.17 24.32 -0.85
C ASP A 499 -0.75 24.93 -0.85
N ASP A 500 -0.50 25.95 -0.03
CA ASP A 500 0.82 26.53 0.24
C ASP A 500 1.73 25.61 1.05
N ILE A 501 1.16 24.70 1.86
CA ILE A 501 1.94 23.85 2.77
C ILE A 501 2.64 22.72 1.98
N PRO A 502 3.98 22.66 1.97
CA PRO A 502 4.71 21.53 1.39
C PRO A 502 4.51 20.26 2.22
N VAL A 503 4.37 19.12 1.54
CA VAL A 503 4.22 17.79 2.16
C VAL A 503 5.35 16.91 1.69
N GLY A 504 6.21 16.47 2.59
CA GLY A 504 7.38 15.65 2.28
C GLY A 504 7.15 14.18 2.59
N LEU A 505 7.42 13.30 1.63
CA LEU A 505 7.31 11.84 1.78
C LEU A 505 8.56 11.28 2.47
N GLY A 506 8.36 10.62 3.62
CA GLY A 506 9.41 9.93 4.37
C GLY A 506 9.79 8.56 3.78
N ASP A 507 10.74 7.90 4.43
CA ASP A 507 11.15 6.55 4.06
C ASP A 507 10.00 5.53 4.26
N VAL A 508 9.88 4.57 3.35
CA VAL A 508 8.85 3.50 3.38
C VAL A 508 9.19 2.32 4.29
N PHE A 509 10.33 2.38 4.97
CA PHE A 509 10.82 1.36 5.89
C PHE A 509 11.32 2.02 7.17
N ALA A 510 11.15 1.34 8.31
CA ALA A 510 11.78 1.76 9.54
C ALA A 510 13.31 1.66 9.42
N MET A 511 14.02 2.35 10.32
CA MET A 511 15.48 2.36 10.33
C MET A 511 16.06 0.93 10.35
N ASN A 512 16.99 0.66 9.44
CA ASN A 512 17.65 -0.64 9.23
C ASN A 512 16.75 -1.81 8.77
N GLN A 513 15.56 -1.54 8.20
CA GLN A 513 14.73 -2.59 7.58
C GLN A 513 14.85 -2.66 6.05
N SER A 514 15.40 -1.64 5.40
CA SER A 514 15.68 -1.66 3.96
C SER A 514 16.75 -2.72 3.63
N ASP A 515 16.62 -3.39 2.49
CA ASP A 515 17.64 -4.32 2.00
C ASP A 515 18.93 -3.55 1.67
N PRO A 516 20.10 -4.04 2.09
CA PRO A 516 21.37 -3.33 1.89
C PRO A 516 21.86 -3.34 0.44
N ILE A 517 21.31 -4.23 -0.41
CA ILE A 517 21.68 -4.32 -1.84
C ILE A 517 20.72 -3.47 -2.68
N PHE A 518 19.41 -3.56 -2.38
CA PHE A 518 18.38 -2.81 -3.09
C PHE A 518 17.38 -2.18 -2.12
N SER A 519 17.65 -0.94 -1.71
CA SER A 519 16.91 -0.23 -0.65
C SER A 519 15.43 0.01 -0.93
N ALA A 520 14.97 -0.16 -2.18
CA ALA A 520 13.56 -0.06 -2.54
C ALA A 520 12.72 -1.23 -2.00
N VAL A 521 13.37 -2.34 -1.60
CA VAL A 521 12.76 -3.47 -0.89
C VAL A 521 13.30 -3.57 0.55
N GLY A 522 12.62 -4.35 1.40
CA GLY A 522 12.97 -4.46 2.81
C GLY A 522 12.09 -5.44 3.56
N ASP A 523 12.38 -5.63 4.85
CA ASP A 523 11.54 -6.43 5.74
C ASP A 523 10.39 -5.63 6.37
N CYS A 524 9.41 -6.33 6.92
CA CYS A 524 8.24 -5.75 7.59
C CYS A 524 8.14 -6.20 9.05
N LYS A 525 9.28 -6.48 9.69
CA LYS A 525 9.34 -7.03 11.05
C LYS A 525 8.42 -6.28 12.03
N TYR A 526 8.51 -4.95 12.08
CA TYR A 526 7.65 -4.15 12.95
C TYR A 526 6.27 -3.91 12.34
N ASN A 527 6.20 -3.58 11.05
CA ASN A 527 4.93 -3.23 10.39
C ASN A 527 3.90 -4.38 10.31
N LYS A 528 4.31 -5.64 10.44
CA LYS A 528 3.41 -6.80 10.52
C LYS A 528 2.35 -6.70 11.64
N VAL A 529 2.60 -5.85 12.64
CA VAL A 529 1.73 -5.56 13.77
C VAL A 529 0.38 -5.02 13.31
N ILE A 530 0.34 -4.28 12.20
CA ILE A 530 -0.87 -3.67 11.65
C ILE A 530 -1.56 -4.70 10.73
N PRO A 531 -2.86 -5.00 10.96
CA PRO A 531 -3.64 -5.84 10.08
C PRO A 531 -3.66 -5.31 8.64
N GLN A 532 -3.59 -6.18 7.65
CA GLN A 532 -3.68 -5.79 6.24
C GLN A 532 -5.13 -5.51 5.80
N GLY A 533 -6.10 -6.16 6.46
CA GLY A 533 -7.53 -6.03 6.19
C GLY A 533 -8.25 -5.07 7.14
N SER A 534 -9.44 -5.48 7.59
CA SER A 534 -10.28 -4.68 8.49
C SER A 534 -9.59 -4.37 9.82
N GLY A 535 -9.69 -3.11 10.25
CA GLY A 535 -8.99 -2.60 11.43
C GLY A 535 -7.51 -2.28 11.20
N GLY A 536 -7.07 -2.17 9.95
CA GLY A 536 -5.69 -1.77 9.63
C GLY A 536 -5.59 -1.09 8.28
N PHE A 537 -4.62 -1.46 7.45
CA PHE A 537 -4.25 -0.73 6.22
C PHE A 537 -5.43 -0.47 5.29
N LEU A 538 -6.28 -1.48 5.02
CA LEU A 538 -7.46 -1.29 4.16
C LEU A 538 -8.35 -0.13 4.62
N ASP A 539 -8.55 -0.01 5.94
CA ASP A 539 -9.38 1.04 6.51
C ASP A 539 -8.64 2.38 6.53
N SER A 540 -7.41 2.43 7.02
CA SER A 540 -6.62 3.68 7.08
C SER A 540 -6.39 4.29 5.70
N ASP A 541 -6.01 3.49 4.70
CA ASP A 541 -5.72 3.94 3.32
C ASP A 541 -6.94 4.58 2.62
N THR A 542 -8.14 4.29 3.12
CA THR A 542 -9.41 4.83 2.61
C THR A 542 -10.04 5.86 3.55
N LEU A 543 -9.38 6.16 4.67
CA LEU A 543 -9.92 6.79 5.87
C LEU A 543 -11.32 6.27 6.22
N TYR A 544 -11.39 4.96 6.40
CA TYR A 544 -12.58 4.19 6.74
C TYR A 544 -13.70 4.42 5.73
N GLY A 545 -13.37 4.61 4.45
CA GLY A 545 -14.31 4.88 3.36
C GLY A 545 -14.84 6.31 3.29
N LEU A 546 -14.13 7.29 3.89
CA LEU A 546 -14.48 8.71 3.84
C LEU A 546 -13.53 9.55 2.99
N SER A 547 -12.37 9.02 2.55
CA SER A 547 -11.43 9.78 1.71
C SER A 547 -12.08 10.31 0.43
N ARG A 548 -12.98 9.55 -0.19
CA ARG A 548 -13.75 9.96 -1.39
C ARG A 548 -14.74 11.11 -1.17
N SER A 549 -14.95 11.53 0.08
CA SER A 549 -15.77 12.71 0.41
C SER A 549 -14.96 14.01 0.48
N LEU A 550 -13.63 13.92 0.54
CA LEU A 550 -12.75 15.08 0.47
C LEU A 550 -12.72 15.64 -0.95
N PRO A 551 -12.61 16.97 -1.13
CA PRO A 551 -12.35 17.59 -2.43
C PRO A 551 -11.09 17.01 -3.08
N ARG A 552 -11.08 16.88 -4.41
CA ARG A 552 -9.90 16.45 -5.17
C ARG A 552 -8.95 17.64 -5.33
N SER A 553 -7.75 17.53 -4.77
CA SER A 553 -6.68 18.50 -5.00
C SER A 553 -6.10 18.36 -6.43
N PRO A 554 -5.66 19.46 -7.07
CA PRO A 554 -4.77 19.37 -8.23
C PRO A 554 -3.40 18.77 -7.87
N ARG A 555 -2.97 18.88 -6.61
CA ARG A 555 -1.76 18.22 -6.09
C ARG A 555 -2.03 16.73 -5.93
N ARG A 556 -1.03 15.93 -6.26
CA ARG A 556 -1.07 14.47 -6.26
C ARG A 556 0.34 13.92 -6.25
N TYR A 557 0.51 12.68 -5.83
CA TYR A 557 1.73 11.94 -6.17
C TYR A 557 1.86 11.85 -7.69
N THR A 558 3.03 12.14 -8.25
CA THR A 558 3.26 12.09 -9.71
C THR A 558 4.48 11.23 -10.02
N ALA A 559 4.56 10.78 -11.27
CA ALA A 559 5.75 10.15 -11.82
C ALA A 559 6.83 11.17 -12.21
N GLU A 560 6.49 12.45 -12.16
CA GLU A 560 7.34 13.52 -12.68
C GLU A 560 8.62 13.59 -11.88
N ASN A 561 9.75 13.65 -12.58
CA ASN A 561 11.06 13.61 -11.96
C ASN A 561 12.12 14.16 -12.93
N SER A 562 13.32 14.41 -12.43
CA SER A 562 14.46 14.86 -13.24
C SER A 562 15.71 14.05 -13.00
N VAL A 563 16.64 14.10 -13.94
CA VAL A 563 17.96 13.47 -13.83
C VAL A 563 18.69 13.95 -12.58
N LYS A 564 18.48 15.22 -12.18
CA LYS A 564 19.00 15.79 -10.93
C LYS A 564 18.62 14.97 -9.69
N PHE A 565 17.44 14.37 -9.68
CA PHE A 565 16.93 13.57 -8.55
C PHE A 565 16.94 12.07 -8.86
N GLY A 566 17.81 11.64 -9.78
CA GLY A 566 18.05 10.22 -10.08
C GLY A 566 17.07 9.59 -11.07
N ALA A 567 16.22 10.38 -11.72
CA ALA A 567 15.42 9.87 -12.84
C ALA A 567 16.33 9.52 -14.04
N PRO A 568 15.94 8.54 -14.86
CA PRO A 568 16.71 8.20 -16.06
C PRO A 568 16.70 9.28 -17.14
N ARG A 569 15.67 10.12 -17.12
CA ARG A 569 15.47 11.27 -18.01
C ARG A 569 14.60 12.31 -17.30
N ASP A 570 14.65 13.54 -17.78
CA ASP A 570 13.71 14.57 -17.36
C ASP A 570 12.33 14.23 -17.93
N THR A 571 11.32 14.23 -17.06
CA THR A 571 9.91 14.10 -17.47
C THR A 571 9.36 15.45 -17.93
N ASP A 572 8.08 15.48 -18.35
CA ASP A 572 7.47 16.69 -18.92
C ASP A 572 7.39 17.85 -17.91
N HIS A 573 7.21 17.55 -16.62
CA HIS A 573 7.00 18.52 -15.54
C HIS A 573 7.78 18.18 -14.25
N PRO A 574 9.13 18.15 -14.28
CA PRO A 574 9.96 17.71 -13.15
C PRO A 574 9.73 18.51 -11.86
N GLU A 575 9.19 19.72 -11.95
CA GLU A 575 8.77 20.56 -10.82
C GLU A 575 7.61 19.98 -10.00
N LEU A 576 6.82 19.06 -10.57
CA LEU A 576 5.68 18.41 -9.93
C LEU A 576 6.04 17.13 -9.17
N ARG A 577 7.34 16.78 -9.10
CA ARG A 577 7.83 15.64 -8.34
C ARG A 577 7.36 15.68 -6.89
N GLN A 578 7.01 14.52 -6.34
CA GLN A 578 6.78 14.38 -4.91
C GLN A 578 8.07 14.70 -4.12
N PRO A 579 8.11 15.78 -3.31
CA PRO A 579 9.28 16.09 -2.50
C PRO A 579 9.42 15.09 -1.34
N LEU A 580 10.67 14.85 -0.92
CA LEU A 580 11.00 13.97 0.21
C LEU A 580 10.94 14.75 1.54
N ALA A 581 10.71 14.04 2.65
CA ALA A 581 10.62 14.65 3.99
C ALA A 581 11.86 15.49 4.35
N LEU A 582 13.06 14.98 4.08
CA LEU A 582 14.32 15.71 4.31
C LEU A 582 14.45 16.94 3.41
N GLU A 583 14.01 16.88 2.16
CA GLU A 583 14.06 18.03 1.23
C GLU A 583 13.11 19.14 1.68
N VAL A 584 11.91 18.76 2.13
CA VAL A 584 10.94 19.70 2.71
C VAL A 584 11.51 20.33 3.99
N TRP A 585 12.11 19.52 4.88
CA TRP A 585 12.77 20.04 6.08
C TRP A 585 13.87 21.05 5.74
N GLU A 586 14.74 20.73 4.78
CA GLU A 586 15.77 21.65 4.31
C GLU A 586 15.19 22.95 3.76
N SER A 587 14.12 22.86 2.97
CA SER A 587 13.43 24.03 2.43
C SER A 587 12.85 24.90 3.55
N VAL A 588 12.27 24.29 4.58
CA VAL A 588 11.75 24.99 5.75
C VAL A 588 12.90 25.74 6.44
N VAL A 589 13.99 25.04 6.78
CA VAL A 589 15.17 25.62 7.45
C VAL A 589 15.75 26.81 6.66
N LYS A 590 15.88 26.67 5.33
CA LYS A 590 16.38 27.74 4.45
C LYS A 590 15.44 28.94 4.38
N SER A 591 14.14 28.75 4.61
CA SER A 591 13.11 29.79 4.56
C SER A 591 12.89 30.53 5.90
N LEU A 592 13.60 30.14 6.96
CA LEU A 592 13.48 30.77 8.27
C LEU A 592 14.20 32.12 8.31
N ASP A 593 13.57 33.10 8.95
CA ASP A 593 14.24 34.36 9.27
C ASP A 593 15.38 34.12 10.28
N PRO A 594 16.47 34.93 10.25
CA PRO A 594 17.58 34.77 11.18
C PRO A 594 17.12 34.72 12.65
N GLY A 595 17.53 33.67 13.36
CA GLY A 595 17.17 33.46 14.77
C GLY A 595 15.82 32.75 14.99
N SER A 596 14.99 32.60 13.95
CA SER A 596 13.76 31.81 14.04
C SER A 596 14.06 30.33 14.21
N LYS A 597 13.17 29.65 14.95
CA LYS A 597 13.23 28.22 15.20
C LYS A 597 11.90 27.56 14.85
N VAL A 598 11.91 26.23 14.78
CA VAL A 598 10.77 25.38 14.45
C VAL A 598 10.50 24.40 15.57
N THR A 599 9.24 24.24 15.95
CA THR A 599 8.81 23.11 16.77
C THR A 599 8.26 22.02 15.88
N ILE A 600 8.68 20.78 16.16
CA ILE A 600 8.18 19.60 15.46
C ILE A 600 7.15 18.94 16.37
N LEU A 601 5.93 18.75 15.88
CA LEU A 601 4.97 17.84 16.48
C LEU A 601 5.04 16.52 15.70
N THR A 602 5.23 15.40 16.38
CA THR A 602 5.26 14.08 15.75
C THR A 602 4.25 13.15 16.40
N ASN A 603 3.37 12.59 15.57
CA ASN A 603 2.32 11.65 15.96
C ASN A 603 2.55 10.24 15.41
N GLY A 604 3.60 10.04 14.62
CA GLY A 604 3.92 8.75 14.01
C GLY A 604 5.23 8.15 14.53
N PRO A 605 5.70 7.06 13.91
CA PRO A 605 7.04 6.54 14.15
C PRO A 605 8.11 7.59 13.85
N LEU A 606 9.13 7.66 14.71
CA LEU A 606 10.13 8.74 14.71
C LEU A 606 11.16 8.68 13.57
N THR A 607 10.91 7.89 12.51
CA THR A 607 11.83 7.61 11.40
C THR A 607 12.33 8.89 10.73
N ASN A 608 11.42 9.79 10.33
CA ASN A 608 11.76 11.07 9.70
C ASN A 608 12.62 11.95 10.61
N ILE A 609 12.26 12.01 11.89
CA ILE A 609 12.95 12.83 12.88
C ILE A 609 14.35 12.27 13.17
N ALA A 610 14.50 10.96 13.25
CA ALA A 610 15.81 10.32 13.38
C ALA A 610 16.71 10.62 12.19
N LYS A 611 16.17 10.65 10.96
CA LYS A 611 16.92 11.04 9.76
C LYS A 611 17.40 12.49 9.83
N ILE A 612 16.55 13.41 10.30
CA ILE A 612 16.94 14.82 10.53
C ILE A 612 18.05 14.91 11.57
N VAL A 613 17.95 14.17 12.68
CA VAL A 613 18.97 14.12 13.74
C VAL A 613 20.30 13.59 13.18
N LEU A 614 20.26 12.51 12.40
CA LEU A 614 21.46 11.90 11.79
C LEU A 614 22.09 12.74 10.69
N ALA A 615 21.34 13.63 10.03
CA ALA A 615 21.86 14.57 9.04
C ALA A 615 22.79 15.64 9.66
N GLY A 616 22.79 15.79 11.00
CA GLY A 616 23.77 16.55 11.76
C GLY A 616 23.34 17.96 12.16
N LYS A 617 24.27 18.68 12.81
CA LYS A 617 23.97 19.94 13.53
C LYS A 617 23.35 21.03 12.66
N ASN A 618 23.69 21.10 11.37
CA ASN A 618 23.11 22.08 10.46
C ASN A 618 21.59 21.92 10.31
N MET A 619 21.08 20.68 10.37
CA MET A 619 19.65 20.39 10.28
C MET A 619 18.95 20.49 11.63
N THR A 620 19.62 20.17 12.73
CA THR A 620 19.02 20.16 14.07
C THR A 620 19.04 21.52 14.76
N ASN A 621 19.97 22.42 14.41
CA ASN A 621 20.05 23.76 15.00
C ASN A 621 18.79 24.60 14.81
N ALA A 622 17.99 24.34 13.76
CA ALA A 622 16.73 25.04 13.53
C ALA A 622 15.60 24.56 14.46
N ILE A 623 15.75 23.42 15.12
CA ILE A 623 14.74 22.82 15.99
C ILE A 623 14.78 23.51 17.35
N GLN A 624 13.61 23.98 17.81
CA GLN A 624 13.40 24.50 19.17
C GLN A 624 13.02 23.36 20.12
N ASP A 625 11.93 22.66 19.79
CA ASP A 625 11.34 21.59 20.59
C ASP A 625 10.83 20.48 19.66
N ILE A 626 10.83 19.26 20.16
CA ILE A 626 10.10 18.13 19.57
C ILE A 626 9.04 17.68 20.57
N ILE A 627 7.77 17.77 20.17
CA ILE A 627 6.63 17.23 20.92
C ILE A 627 6.32 15.86 20.33
N VAL A 628 6.56 14.80 21.12
CA VAL A 628 6.36 13.42 20.71
C VAL A 628 5.07 12.89 21.32
N VAL A 629 4.10 12.56 20.48
CA VAL A 629 2.89 11.83 20.90
C VAL A 629 3.15 10.34 20.75
N GLY A 630 3.45 9.70 21.86
CA GLY A 630 3.83 8.29 21.87
C GLY A 630 4.63 7.94 23.11
N GLY A 631 5.07 6.69 23.18
CA GLY A 631 5.77 6.15 24.34
C GLY A 631 4.83 5.75 25.49
N HIS A 632 5.30 4.79 26.29
CA HIS A 632 4.61 4.31 27.48
C HIS A 632 5.61 4.25 28.63
N ILE A 633 5.40 5.08 29.66
CA ILE A 633 6.21 5.07 30.88
C ILE A 633 5.44 4.30 31.94
N ASN A 634 6.04 3.22 32.43
CA ASN A 634 5.40 2.33 33.40
C ASN A 634 5.99 2.55 34.81
N HIS A 635 5.23 3.24 35.67
CA HIS A 635 5.65 3.54 37.05
C HIS A 635 5.30 2.44 38.08
N GLY A 636 4.75 1.28 37.67
CA GLY A 636 4.24 0.31 38.66
C GLY A 636 3.89 -1.12 38.18
N ASN A 637 4.30 -1.53 36.98
CA ASN A 637 4.06 -2.86 36.37
C ASN A 637 2.59 -3.29 36.18
N THR A 638 1.63 -2.39 36.38
CA THR A 638 0.20 -2.68 36.19
C THR A 638 -0.34 -2.19 34.86
N ASP A 639 0.19 -1.10 34.31
CA ASP A 639 -0.28 -0.53 33.04
C ASP A 639 0.50 -1.06 31.82
N LYS A 640 -0.24 -1.42 30.77
CA LYS A 640 0.28 -2.04 29.55
C LYS A 640 0.40 -1.02 28.43
N GLY A 641 1.33 -1.27 27.51
CA GLY A 641 1.41 -0.58 26.23
C GLY A 641 0.20 -0.85 25.33
N ASN A 642 0.24 -0.36 24.09
CA ASN A 642 -0.84 -0.51 23.09
C ASN A 642 -0.39 -1.23 21.81
N VAL A 643 0.79 -1.87 21.78
CA VAL A 643 1.17 -2.76 20.67
C VAL A 643 0.13 -3.87 20.52
N ILE A 644 -0.49 -3.94 19.34
CA ILE A 644 -1.50 -4.95 18.99
C ILE A 644 -0.85 -6.15 18.31
N ASN A 645 -1.51 -7.32 18.26
CA ASN A 645 -1.07 -8.51 17.51
C ASN A 645 0.32 -9.09 17.84
N ILE A 646 1.09 -8.49 18.76
CA ILE A 646 2.39 -8.96 19.27
C ILE A 646 2.29 -9.10 20.79
N PRO A 647 1.59 -10.14 21.30
CA PRO A 647 1.28 -10.26 22.73
C PRO A 647 2.51 -10.41 23.63
N SER A 648 3.66 -10.77 23.05
CA SER A 648 4.94 -10.81 23.76
C SER A 648 5.45 -9.42 24.16
N ASN A 649 5.06 -8.36 23.45
CA ASN A 649 5.43 -6.99 23.79
C ASN A 649 4.32 -6.29 24.56
N ARG A 650 4.45 -6.29 25.88
CA ARG A 650 3.38 -5.84 26.78
C ARG A 650 3.48 -4.37 27.18
N PHE A 651 4.61 -3.72 26.93
CA PHE A 651 4.93 -2.43 27.53
C PHE A 651 5.36 -1.36 26.53
N ALA A 652 5.57 -1.70 25.26
CA ALA A 652 5.84 -0.70 24.24
C ALA A 652 4.56 0.02 23.81
N GLU A 653 4.71 1.29 23.47
CA GLU A 653 3.71 2.03 22.71
C GLU A 653 3.99 1.84 21.21
N LEU A 654 2.92 1.83 20.39
CA LEU A 654 2.94 1.43 19.00
C LEU A 654 3.90 2.27 18.13
N ASN A 655 3.90 3.60 18.23
CA ASN A 655 4.83 4.45 17.45
C ASN A 655 6.29 4.13 17.77
N MET A 656 6.60 3.88 19.05
CA MET A 656 7.95 3.46 19.46
C MET A 656 8.29 2.04 18.97
N PHE A 657 7.31 1.15 18.90
CA PHE A 657 7.50 -0.22 18.40
C PHE A 657 7.70 -0.27 16.87
N LEU A 658 7.04 0.61 16.12
CA LEU A 658 7.10 0.64 14.66
C LEU A 658 8.48 1.05 14.13
N ASP A 659 9.20 1.91 14.84
CA ASP A 659 10.63 2.18 14.60
C ASP A 659 11.42 2.40 15.92
N PRO A 660 11.80 1.29 16.60
CA PRO A 660 12.47 1.36 17.90
C PRO A 660 13.83 2.03 17.83
N LEU A 661 14.52 1.87 16.70
CA LEU A 661 15.84 2.46 16.51
C LEU A 661 15.73 3.97 16.30
N ALA A 662 14.78 4.44 15.49
CA ALA A 662 14.52 5.86 15.36
C ALA A 662 14.09 6.48 16.70
N ALA A 663 13.19 5.81 17.43
CA ALA A 663 12.77 6.24 18.76
C ALA A 663 13.95 6.39 19.72
N LYS A 664 14.86 5.40 19.74
CA LYS A 664 16.09 5.48 20.53
C LYS A 664 16.99 6.63 20.11
N ILE A 665 17.19 6.86 18.81
CA ILE A 665 18.05 7.94 18.30
C ILE A 665 17.50 9.30 18.73
N VAL A 666 16.20 9.53 18.53
CA VAL A 666 15.56 10.82 18.84
C VAL A 666 15.49 11.05 20.34
N LEU A 667 15.00 10.07 21.11
CA LEU A 667 14.85 10.19 22.57
C LEU A 667 16.18 10.12 23.33
N SER A 668 17.32 9.88 22.66
CA SER A 668 18.66 10.03 23.22
C SER A 668 19.43 11.24 22.65
N SER A 669 18.82 12.06 21.78
CA SER A 669 19.45 13.24 21.20
C SER A 669 19.60 14.40 22.20
N GLU A 670 20.41 15.42 21.87
CA GLU A 670 20.56 16.64 22.68
C GLU A 670 19.39 17.64 22.53
N LEU A 671 18.35 17.30 21.75
CA LEU A 671 17.22 18.20 21.48
C LEU A 671 16.27 18.29 22.68
N ASN A 672 15.57 19.42 22.82
CA ASN A 672 14.50 19.56 23.79
C ASN A 672 13.31 18.69 23.35
N ILE A 673 12.87 17.78 24.22
CA ILE A 673 11.78 16.86 23.93
C ILE A 673 10.73 16.98 25.03
N THR A 674 9.49 17.12 24.58
CA THR A 674 8.29 16.96 25.41
C THR A 674 7.59 15.68 24.96
N LEU A 675 7.41 14.73 25.87
CA LEU A 675 6.71 13.47 25.63
C LEU A 675 5.27 13.57 26.11
N ILE A 676 4.33 13.16 25.25
CA ILE A 676 2.92 12.96 25.60
C ILE A 676 2.68 11.44 25.64
N PRO A 677 2.88 10.80 26.80
CA PRO A 677 2.85 9.35 26.91
C PRO A 677 1.43 8.77 26.81
N LEU A 678 1.34 7.48 26.54
CA LEU A 678 0.09 6.74 26.40
C LEU A 678 -0.87 6.89 27.59
N GLY A 679 -0.33 7.00 28.81
CA GLY A 679 -1.12 7.19 30.03
C GLY A 679 -2.01 8.43 29.99
N ILE A 680 -1.49 9.58 29.56
CA ILE A 680 -2.27 10.83 29.45
C ILE A 680 -3.18 10.82 28.22
N GLN A 681 -2.74 10.23 27.10
CA GLN A 681 -3.55 10.04 25.90
C GLN A 681 -4.85 9.27 26.20
N ARG A 682 -4.77 8.22 27.02
CA ARG A 682 -5.95 7.43 27.44
C ARG A 682 -6.98 8.25 28.24
N LYS A 683 -6.55 9.25 29.02
CA LYS A 683 -7.48 10.10 29.81
C LYS A 683 -8.40 10.95 28.91
N VAL A 684 -7.98 11.22 27.67
CA VAL A 684 -8.74 12.02 26.69
C VAL A 684 -9.37 11.19 25.56
N SER A 685 -9.29 9.87 25.65
CA SER A 685 -9.75 8.95 24.60
C SER A 685 -11.20 8.50 24.82
N ALA A 686 -12.16 9.43 24.74
CA ALA A 686 -13.58 9.11 24.91
C ALA A 686 -14.46 9.57 23.73
N PHE A 687 -14.76 8.65 22.81
CA PHE A 687 -15.66 8.89 21.67
C PHE A 687 -17.01 9.54 22.07
N PRO A 688 -17.77 9.04 23.07
CA PRO A 688 -19.07 9.63 23.40
C PRO A 688 -18.95 11.09 23.83
N THR A 689 -17.90 11.44 24.57
CA THR A 689 -17.69 12.79 25.07
C THR A 689 -17.35 13.75 23.94
N ILE A 690 -16.38 13.39 23.08
CA ILE A 690 -16.01 14.20 21.91
C ILE A 690 -17.23 14.41 21.00
N LEU A 691 -17.94 13.34 20.64
CA LEU A 691 -19.10 13.41 19.76
C LEU A 691 -20.25 14.24 20.35
N LYS A 692 -20.45 14.17 21.68
CA LYS A 692 -21.43 15.01 22.38
C LYS A 692 -21.04 16.49 22.28
N ARG A 693 -19.78 16.85 22.53
CA ARG A 693 -19.32 18.24 22.42
C ARG A 693 -19.44 18.77 20.99
N LEU A 694 -18.98 18.01 19.99
CA LEU A 694 -19.14 18.35 18.57
C LEU A 694 -20.60 18.43 18.09
N HIS A 695 -21.54 17.81 18.80
CA HIS A 695 -22.96 17.96 18.51
C HIS A 695 -23.50 19.33 18.93
N LEU A 696 -22.96 19.89 20.01
CA LEU A 696 -23.42 21.14 20.62
C LEU A 696 -22.83 22.39 19.95
N THR A 697 -21.80 22.23 19.13
CA THR A 697 -21.11 23.34 18.45
C THR A 697 -21.62 23.56 17.02
N ARG A 698 -21.22 24.68 16.40
CA ARG A 698 -21.55 24.97 15.00
C ARG A 698 -20.93 23.92 14.07
N LYS A 699 -21.54 23.74 12.89
CA LYS A 699 -21.19 22.68 11.95
C LYS A 699 -20.51 23.25 10.71
N THR A 700 -19.20 23.45 10.81
CA THR A 700 -18.35 23.68 9.64
C THR A 700 -18.16 22.39 8.84
N PRO A 701 -17.79 22.45 7.55
CA PRO A 701 -17.60 21.26 6.73
C PRO A 701 -16.58 20.26 7.31
N GLU A 702 -15.45 20.75 7.80
CA GLU A 702 -14.43 19.95 8.45
C GLU A 702 -14.90 19.35 9.78
N THR A 703 -15.72 20.06 10.57
CA THR A 703 -16.38 19.51 11.76
C THR A 703 -17.33 18.35 11.39
N ILE A 704 -18.05 18.48 10.27
CA ILE A 704 -18.93 17.40 9.77
C ILE A 704 -18.10 16.18 9.37
N PHE A 705 -16.96 16.37 8.69
CA PHE A 705 -16.04 15.30 8.33
C PHE A 705 -15.51 14.58 9.58
N VAL A 706 -14.95 15.33 10.55
CA VAL A 706 -14.44 14.80 11.81
C VAL A 706 -15.52 14.02 12.56
N LYS A 707 -16.73 14.58 12.67
CA LYS A 707 -17.86 13.91 13.34
C LYS A 707 -18.24 12.59 12.64
N ARG A 708 -18.26 12.55 11.31
CA ARG A 708 -18.56 11.33 10.53
C ARG A 708 -17.49 10.27 10.76
N LEU A 709 -16.22 10.65 10.72
CA LEU A 709 -15.09 9.76 10.97
C LEU A 709 -15.16 9.18 12.40
N LEU A 710 -15.23 10.04 13.42
CA LEU A 710 -15.32 9.61 14.82
C LEU A 710 -16.56 8.75 15.11
N SER A 711 -17.71 9.07 14.51
CA SER A 711 -18.93 8.25 14.64
C SER A 711 -18.75 6.88 14.01
N ARG A 712 -18.06 6.80 12.86
CA ARG A 712 -17.74 5.55 12.19
C ARG A 712 -16.78 4.70 13.04
N LEU A 713 -15.69 5.28 13.53
CA LEU A 713 -14.73 4.59 14.40
C LEU A 713 -15.41 4.05 15.66
N GLN A 714 -16.22 4.88 16.35
CA GLN A 714 -16.98 4.44 17.53
C GLN A 714 -17.95 3.29 17.19
N HIS A 715 -18.66 3.39 16.07
CA HIS A 715 -19.60 2.35 15.66
C HIS A 715 -18.86 1.03 15.40
N LEU A 716 -17.74 1.06 14.69
CA LEU A 716 -16.92 -0.11 14.41
C LEU A 716 -16.40 -0.75 15.69
N GLN A 717 -15.84 0.06 16.60
CA GLN A 717 -15.35 -0.42 17.91
C GLN A 717 -16.43 -1.16 18.71
N LYS A 718 -17.67 -0.65 18.69
CA LYS A 718 -18.80 -1.26 19.41
C LYS A 718 -19.37 -2.50 18.74
N THR A 719 -19.28 -2.60 17.43
CA THR A 719 -20.01 -3.62 16.65
C THR A 719 -19.15 -4.80 16.26
N HIS A 720 -17.82 -4.66 16.25
CA HIS A 720 -16.97 -5.72 15.69
C HIS A 720 -15.60 -5.85 16.39
N PRO A 721 -15.19 -7.06 16.85
CA PRO A 721 -13.98 -7.26 17.66
C PRO A 721 -12.67 -6.77 17.03
N ARG A 722 -12.57 -6.78 15.70
CA ARG A 722 -11.35 -6.31 14.98
C ARG A 722 -11.05 -4.83 15.16
N TYR A 723 -12.04 -4.07 15.56
CA TYR A 723 -11.96 -2.62 15.71
C TYR A 723 -11.86 -2.21 17.19
N GLN A 724 -11.51 -3.13 18.09
CA GLN A 724 -11.41 -2.81 19.52
C GLN A 724 -10.41 -1.67 19.80
N HIS A 725 -9.35 -1.56 18.99
CA HIS A 725 -8.27 -0.60 19.15
C HIS A 725 -8.56 0.80 18.58
N MET A 726 -9.76 1.09 18.05
CA MET A 726 -10.05 2.38 17.37
C MET A 726 -9.89 3.62 18.25
N ASP A 727 -9.91 3.47 19.58
CA ASP A 727 -9.73 4.55 20.54
C ASP A 727 -8.30 5.09 20.60
N ILE A 728 -7.29 4.34 20.13
CA ILE A 728 -5.89 4.81 20.09
C ILE A 728 -5.75 6.13 19.30
N PHE A 729 -6.52 6.28 18.22
CA PHE A 729 -6.49 7.46 17.35
C PHE A 729 -7.00 8.74 18.03
N LEU A 730 -7.71 8.64 19.16
CA LEU A 730 -8.15 9.81 19.91
C LEU A 730 -7.00 10.47 20.67
N GLY A 731 -6.01 9.67 21.08
CA GLY A 731 -4.81 10.14 21.80
C GLY A 731 -3.93 11.04 20.95
N GLU A 732 -3.84 10.78 19.64
CA GLU A 732 -3.02 11.51 18.67
C GLU A 732 -3.44 12.97 18.50
N ILE A 733 -4.71 13.30 18.80
CA ILE A 733 -5.23 14.67 18.75
C ILE A 733 -4.60 15.54 19.85
N LEU A 734 -4.21 14.92 20.97
CA LEU A 734 -3.78 15.64 22.16
C LEU A 734 -2.54 16.51 21.90
N GLY A 735 -1.59 16.02 21.08
CA GLY A 735 -0.38 16.77 20.76
C GLY A 735 -0.66 18.11 20.10
N ALA A 736 -1.60 18.16 19.15
CA ALA A 736 -2.00 19.39 18.49
C ALA A 736 -2.70 20.38 19.46
N VAL A 737 -3.52 19.86 20.39
CA VAL A 737 -4.20 20.69 21.39
C VAL A 737 -3.22 21.27 22.41
N VAL A 738 -2.25 20.46 22.87
CA VAL A 738 -1.19 20.90 23.80
C VAL A 738 -0.26 21.92 23.13
N LEU A 739 0.12 21.69 21.87
CA LEU A 739 0.96 22.60 21.10
C LEU A 739 0.33 23.99 20.92
N ALA A 740 -0.99 24.07 20.75
CA ALA A 740 -1.72 25.33 20.61
C ALA A 740 -1.64 26.23 21.86
N GLY A 741 -1.18 25.69 22.99
CA GLY A 741 -0.75 26.49 24.13
C GLY A 741 -1.87 27.09 24.98
N ASP A 742 -3.05 26.47 25.01
CA ASP A 742 -4.14 26.84 25.91
C ASP A 742 -3.87 26.38 27.37
N TYR A 743 -2.62 26.56 27.83
CA TYR A 743 -2.08 26.00 29.08
C TYR A 743 -2.85 26.48 30.31
N SER A 744 -3.37 27.71 30.30
CA SER A 744 -4.18 28.26 31.38
C SER A 744 -5.54 27.59 31.51
N VAL A 745 -6.10 27.12 30.39
CA VAL A 745 -7.39 26.43 30.31
C VAL A 745 -7.23 24.93 30.59
N LEU A 746 -6.22 24.30 30.01
CA LEU A 746 -5.93 22.87 30.17
C LEU A 746 -5.28 22.54 31.52
N LYS A 747 -4.71 23.52 32.23
CA LYS A 747 -4.00 23.35 33.51
C LYS A 747 -2.98 22.19 33.44
N SER A 748 -2.26 22.12 32.32
CA SER A 748 -1.30 21.06 32.06
C SER A 748 -0.13 21.11 33.05
N THR A 749 0.28 19.96 33.56
CA THR A 749 1.47 19.82 34.43
C THR A 749 2.47 18.89 33.77
N TYR A 750 3.75 19.22 33.91
CA TYR A 750 4.87 18.48 33.34
C TYR A 750 5.85 18.10 34.43
N ASP A 751 6.38 16.89 34.33
CA ASP A 751 7.51 16.42 35.13
C ASP A 751 8.71 16.12 34.23
N VAL A 752 9.91 16.00 34.82
CA VAL A 752 11.13 15.64 34.09
C VAL A 752 11.50 14.22 34.48
N GLU A 753 11.58 13.35 33.49
CA GLU A 753 11.90 11.93 33.66
C GLU A 753 13.16 11.54 32.89
N ASN A 754 13.99 10.70 33.49
CA ASN A 754 15.20 10.19 32.85
C ASN A 754 14.89 8.89 32.09
N ILE A 755 14.64 8.98 30.79
CA ILE A 755 14.11 7.86 30.00
C ILE A 755 15.14 7.19 29.09
N LYS A 756 14.91 5.92 28.79
CA LYS A 756 15.69 5.12 27.84
C LYS A 756 14.77 4.24 27.00
N VAL A 757 15.09 4.10 25.71
CA VAL A 757 14.34 3.28 24.76
C VAL A 757 15.09 1.99 24.44
N THR A 758 14.38 0.87 24.47
CA THR A 758 14.89 -0.44 24.06
C THR A 758 14.78 -0.64 22.56
N ALA A 759 15.91 -0.97 21.92
CA ALA A 759 16.03 -1.31 20.50
C ALA A 759 17.06 -2.45 20.35
N SER A 760 16.76 -3.59 20.96
CA SER A 760 17.63 -4.78 21.04
C SER A 760 17.47 -5.72 19.85
N ARG A 761 16.49 -5.44 18.96
CA ARG A 761 16.04 -6.29 17.85
C ARG A 761 15.19 -7.48 18.32
N TYR A 762 14.75 -7.52 19.58
CA TYR A 762 13.76 -8.50 20.05
C TYR A 762 12.39 -7.87 20.12
N GLU A 763 11.44 -8.38 19.34
CA GLU A 763 10.09 -7.82 19.23
C GLU A 763 9.34 -7.80 20.57
N SER A 764 9.69 -8.66 21.52
CA SER A 764 9.10 -8.71 22.85
C SER A 764 9.41 -7.49 23.73
N GLU A 765 10.46 -6.73 23.40
CA GLU A 765 10.93 -5.60 24.23
C GLU A 765 11.28 -4.33 23.45
N ASP A 766 11.45 -4.43 22.13
CA ASP A 766 11.68 -3.28 21.26
C ASP A 766 10.57 -2.22 21.42
N GLY A 767 10.96 -0.95 21.46
CA GLY A 767 10.06 0.19 21.61
C GLY A 767 9.65 0.50 23.06
N GLN A 768 10.06 -0.31 24.05
CA GLN A 768 9.77 -0.04 25.46
C GLN A 768 10.57 1.18 25.95
N ILE A 769 9.89 2.03 26.72
CA ILE A 769 10.51 3.14 27.45
C ILE A 769 10.62 2.77 28.92
N THR A 770 11.82 2.90 29.48
CA THR A 770 12.10 2.66 30.89
C THR A 770 12.75 3.88 31.52
N ILE A 771 12.47 4.12 32.80
CA ILE A 771 13.16 5.13 33.60
C ILE A 771 14.55 4.57 33.98
N ASP A 772 15.60 5.31 33.66
CA ASP A 772 17.00 4.97 33.93
C ASP A 772 17.72 6.21 34.47
N GLU A 773 17.82 6.34 35.80
CA GLU A 773 18.44 7.50 36.47
C GLU A 773 19.94 7.68 36.16
N LYS A 774 20.61 6.65 35.63
CA LYS A 774 22.05 6.70 35.38
C LYS A 774 22.39 6.99 33.92
N GLN A 775 21.63 6.43 33.00
CA GLN A 775 21.91 6.49 31.55
C GLN A 775 20.75 7.06 30.74
N GLY A 776 19.62 7.37 31.37
CA GLY A 776 18.46 7.95 30.73
C GLY A 776 18.68 9.42 30.37
N LYS A 777 18.05 9.85 29.28
CA LYS A 777 17.99 11.25 28.91
C LYS A 777 16.86 11.92 29.68
N SER A 778 17.11 13.07 30.28
CA SER A 778 16.05 13.91 30.84
C SER A 778 15.13 14.43 29.74
N VAL A 779 13.85 14.11 29.86
CA VAL A 779 12.79 14.49 28.92
C VAL A 779 11.63 15.06 29.73
N GLU A 780 11.02 16.13 29.23
CA GLU A 780 9.80 16.68 29.83
C GLU A 780 8.62 15.77 29.47
N VAL A 781 7.81 15.39 30.45
CA VAL A 781 6.70 14.44 30.28
C VAL A 781 5.40 15.12 30.71
N LEU A 782 4.38 15.07 29.85
CA LEU A 782 3.05 15.55 30.20
C LEU A 782 2.36 14.56 31.16
N GLU A 783 2.25 14.97 32.42
CA GLU A 783 1.70 14.14 33.50
C GLU A 783 0.18 14.25 33.61
N ASN A 784 -0.33 15.48 33.53
CA ASN A 784 -1.75 15.73 33.77
C ASN A 784 -2.27 16.92 32.99
N LEU A 785 -3.59 16.90 32.76
CA LEU A 785 -4.36 18.00 32.18
C LEU A 785 -5.84 17.87 32.59
N ASP A 786 -6.58 18.98 32.50
CA ASP A 786 -8.02 19.00 32.65
C ASP A 786 -8.69 18.40 31.41
N HIS A 787 -9.01 17.11 31.51
CA HIS A 787 -9.57 16.33 30.41
C HIS A 787 -10.97 16.80 30.00
N LEU A 788 -11.73 17.45 30.89
CA LEU A 788 -13.03 18.02 30.53
C LEU A 788 -12.86 19.29 29.71
N ALA A 789 -11.93 20.16 30.13
CA ALA A 789 -11.57 21.37 29.38
C ALA A 789 -11.04 21.02 27.98
N TYR A 790 -10.23 19.95 27.86
CA TYR A 790 -9.73 19.45 26.57
C TYR A 790 -10.84 19.25 25.53
N TYR A 791 -11.93 18.57 25.91
CA TYR A 791 -13.02 18.29 24.96
C TYR A 791 -13.74 19.56 24.51
N ASP A 792 -13.86 20.54 25.40
CA ASP A 792 -14.49 21.84 25.09
C ASP A 792 -13.57 22.68 24.19
N VAL A 793 -12.27 22.75 24.48
CA VAL A 793 -11.27 23.42 23.62
C VAL A 793 -11.28 22.82 22.21
N PHE A 794 -11.19 21.49 22.12
CA PHE A 794 -11.21 20.78 20.84
C PHE A 794 -12.47 21.06 20.02
N ALA A 795 -13.65 20.89 20.62
CA ALA A 795 -14.91 21.07 19.91
C ALA A 795 -15.17 22.53 19.51
N ASN A 796 -14.82 23.49 20.38
CA ASN A 796 -14.97 24.91 20.09
C ASN A 796 -14.07 25.33 18.94
N ARG A 797 -12.80 24.89 18.93
CA ARG A 797 -11.84 25.24 17.86
C ARG A 797 -12.29 24.71 16.50
N LEU A 798 -12.74 23.46 16.43
CA LEU A 798 -13.24 22.89 15.17
C LEU A 798 -14.45 23.66 14.62
N SER A 799 -15.29 24.20 15.50
CA SER A 799 -16.50 24.93 15.13
C SER A 799 -16.29 26.41 14.76
N ASP A 800 -15.07 26.94 14.88
CA ASP A 800 -14.76 28.33 14.55
C ASP A 800 -14.96 28.59 13.04
N GLU A 801 -15.78 29.55 12.64
CA GLU A 801 -16.03 29.81 11.22
C GLU A 801 -14.93 30.66 10.55
N LYS A 802 -14.03 31.30 11.33
CA LYS A 802 -12.99 32.20 10.80
C LYS A 802 -11.95 31.49 9.93
N GLN A 803 -11.71 30.21 10.19
CA GLN A 803 -10.80 29.36 9.43
C GLN A 803 -11.50 28.08 8.98
N SER A 804 -12.63 28.22 8.28
CA SER A 804 -13.36 27.07 7.74
C SER A 804 -12.87 26.69 6.34
N ALA A 805 -13.24 25.49 5.89
CA ALA A 805 -12.92 24.99 4.56
C ALA A 805 -13.33 25.97 3.44
N VAL A 806 -12.47 26.12 2.42
CA VAL A 806 -12.74 26.90 1.20
C VAL A 806 -13.63 26.10 0.24
N VAL A 807 -13.44 24.78 0.20
CA VAL A 807 -14.31 23.83 -0.50
C VAL A 807 -14.60 22.70 0.47
N GLY A 808 -15.82 22.59 0.98
CA GLY A 808 -16.11 21.76 2.14
C GLY A 808 -16.27 20.26 1.88
N SER A 809 -16.43 19.84 0.62
CA SER A 809 -16.57 18.41 0.25
C SER A 809 -16.43 18.19 -1.26
N PHE A 810 -16.23 16.94 -1.67
CA PHE A 810 -16.31 16.57 -3.08
C PHE A 810 -17.69 16.82 -3.69
N ASP A 811 -18.78 16.68 -2.93
CA ASP A 811 -20.13 16.96 -3.45
C ASP A 811 -20.33 18.46 -3.75
N GLU A 812 -19.72 19.33 -2.94
CA GLU A 812 -19.66 20.76 -3.22
C GLU A 812 -18.78 21.05 -4.43
N GLN A 813 -17.57 20.50 -4.47
CA GLN A 813 -16.65 20.66 -5.59
C GLN A 813 -17.25 20.18 -6.92
N ARG A 814 -17.95 19.03 -6.92
CA ARG A 814 -18.70 18.53 -8.08
C ARG A 814 -19.72 19.53 -8.58
N ARG A 815 -20.47 20.20 -7.68
CA ARG A 815 -21.45 21.22 -8.09
C ARG A 815 -20.73 22.38 -8.78
N LEU A 816 -19.64 22.88 -8.19
CA LEU A 816 -18.83 23.94 -8.79
C LEU A 816 -18.31 23.57 -10.18
N TRP A 817 -17.81 22.35 -10.36
CA TRP A 817 -17.30 21.88 -11.65
C TRP A 817 -18.38 21.52 -12.68
N SER A 818 -19.63 21.38 -12.26
CA SER A 818 -20.76 21.04 -13.13
C SER A 818 -21.60 22.26 -13.54
N THR A 819 -21.42 23.40 -12.88
CA THR A 819 -22.18 24.63 -13.14
C THR A 819 -21.25 25.77 -13.56
N PRO A 820 -21.61 26.59 -14.56
CA PRO A 820 -20.82 27.78 -14.89
C PRO A 820 -20.75 28.73 -13.69
N SER A 821 -19.58 29.31 -13.44
CA SER A 821 -19.40 30.34 -12.41
C SER A 821 -20.34 31.52 -12.69
N LYS A 822 -21.13 31.90 -11.68
CA LYS A 822 -22.04 33.07 -11.76
C LYS A 822 -21.29 34.38 -11.83
#